data_AF-A0A849SNJ4-F1
#
_entry.id   AF-A0A849SNJ4-F1
#
_cell.length_a   1.000
_cell.length_b   1.000
_cell.length_c   1.000
_cell.angle_alpha   90.00
_cell.angle_beta   90.00
_cell.angle_gamma   90.00
#
_symmetry.space_group_name_H-M   'P 1'
#
loop_
_entity.id
_entity.type
_entity.pdbx_description
1 polymer ?
#
loop_
_entity_poly.entity_id
_entity_poly.type
_entity_poly.pdbx_seq_one_letter_code
_entity_poly.pdbx_strand_id
1 'polypeptide(L)'
;MSRVGKNALPTLRFTELYNYKLGAKIMFSKLTVGQRLFGIIGLAVSVALILTVLGLNGLSKSKDSLEKVYSDDMQSVNSLQNITKSLLHIEAQMFNVAGETKTGSNGVVVLNEAVAKEVIGLVEQDLATIDQAWKSYTASSLTEEEKLNIDKFNKSKEEFLDKNIKPALVAMRKLDAAETMRYADAIPPLYTAIDNNLDSLIKLQFDMADKEYLGGVARFENTRLVSLGALAFAVAILIGLGFAVTRSIKGALGGEPGEINAAASRIAVGDLDNNITLAANDRNSAMAAMSTMQDKIKLLVSDAEKLSQAAVNGRLTARGDANQHQGDFRKVITGVNATLDAINGPFNMAAGYIERIAKGEIPPKITENYKGDYNAIKNNLNTCIDAVNNMVAETIHLEQATTEGQLAYRADTGKYQGDFRKVIGGINKVLDAVITPLNMAASYVDNFAKGTIPNRITDSYNGDFNVIKDNLNACVGALNLLVSDANMLSNAALQNKLDTRADASKHLGDYRKIVEGVNGTLDTIVAKNAEDAAAKATAAQVLSNAVEEVQHVVGAAQANDLTQRISLQGKSGEIAHLCEGVNALIDNLTEVIAQVKEAGETINTAAGEISSGNNDLSSRTEQQASSLEETASSMEQLASTVKQNAENAKQANQLAAAASGVAVKGGEVVGQVVSTMSAINQSARKIEDIISVIDGIAFQTNILALNAAVEAARAGEQGRGFAVVAGEVRNLAQRSASAAKEIKELITDSVSKTTEGTQQVENAGKTMAEIVSSVQRVTDIMGEISAASSEQSAGINQVNDAITSMDEVTQQNAALVEQAAAAAESLVEQATSLMDTVNVFKLNGHSNKRSSKTTARPALVRPQLKSAPVAKAAKPQATFAAKTGTNDGDWEEF
;
A
#
# COMPACT_ATOMS: atom_id res chain seq x y z
N MET A 1 80.88 0.34 -31.42
CA MET A 1 81.07 -0.02 -30.00
C MET A 1 79.68 -0.17 -29.40
N SER A 2 79.15 -1.39 -29.21
CA SER A 2 79.32 -2.29 -28.05
C SER A 2 78.68 -1.68 -26.79
N ARG A 3 77.73 -2.29 -26.03
CA ARG A 3 77.14 -3.64 -25.98
C ARG A 3 76.03 -3.65 -24.90
N VAL A 4 75.16 -4.68 -24.95
CA VAL A 4 74.27 -5.25 -23.89
C VAL A 4 73.01 -4.44 -23.51
N GLY A 5 71.79 -4.97 -23.38
CA GLY A 5 71.23 -6.32 -23.55
C GLY A 5 69.79 -6.41 -22.99
N LYS A 6 68.93 -7.16 -23.72
CA LYS A 6 67.65 -7.84 -23.36
C LYS A 6 66.86 -7.39 -22.10
N ASN A 7 65.59 -7.01 -22.29
CA ASN A 7 64.43 -7.84 -21.91
C ASN A 7 63.08 -7.25 -22.41
N ALA A 8 62.17 -8.16 -22.76
CA ALA A 8 60.92 -7.94 -23.49
C ALA A 8 59.78 -7.34 -22.63
N LEU A 9 58.82 -6.65 -23.28
CA LEU A 9 57.49 -6.33 -22.75
C LEU A 9 56.43 -6.71 -23.80
N PRO A 10 55.31 -7.36 -23.42
CA PRO A 10 54.40 -8.03 -24.35
C PRO A 10 53.28 -7.11 -24.89
N THR A 11 52.84 -7.42 -26.11
CA THR A 11 51.64 -6.87 -26.76
C THR A 11 50.36 -7.50 -26.18
N LEU A 12 49.59 -6.72 -25.41
CA LEU A 12 48.30 -7.11 -24.84
C LEU A 12 47.16 -6.92 -25.85
N ARG A 13 46.31 -7.95 -26.03
CA ARG A 13 45.16 -7.99 -26.96
C ARG A 13 43.91 -7.30 -26.37
N PHE A 14 43.12 -6.67 -27.23
CA PHE A 14 41.90 -5.89 -26.92
C PHE A 14 40.82 -6.64 -26.10
N THR A 15 40.82 -7.97 -26.07
CA THR A 15 39.92 -8.79 -25.24
C THR A 15 40.18 -8.60 -23.73
N GLU A 16 41.39 -8.20 -23.33
CA GLU A 16 41.72 -7.97 -21.92
C GLU A 16 41.21 -6.62 -21.39
N LEU A 17 41.04 -5.60 -22.24
CA LEU A 17 40.58 -4.27 -21.84
C LEU A 17 39.08 -4.22 -21.46
N TYR A 18 38.24 -5.06 -22.07
CA TYR A 18 36.80 -5.15 -21.72
C TYR A 18 36.58 -5.91 -20.40
N ASN A 19 37.34 -6.99 -20.19
CA ASN A 19 37.43 -7.66 -18.88
C ASN A 19 38.08 -6.75 -17.82
N TYR A 20 38.94 -5.80 -18.20
CA TYR A 20 39.50 -4.81 -17.27
C TYR A 20 38.49 -3.74 -16.86
N LYS A 21 37.55 -3.31 -17.71
CA LYS A 21 36.49 -2.36 -17.32
C LYS A 21 35.43 -3.01 -16.41
N LEU A 22 35.01 -4.24 -16.71
CA LEU A 22 34.09 -5.00 -15.85
C LEU A 22 34.81 -5.45 -14.56
N GLY A 23 36.06 -5.91 -14.69
CA GLY A 23 36.95 -6.27 -13.60
C GLY A 23 37.33 -5.09 -12.72
N ALA A 24 37.53 -3.88 -13.26
CA ALA A 24 37.76 -2.66 -12.48
C ALA A 24 36.48 -2.23 -11.74
N LYS A 25 35.30 -2.31 -12.36
CA LYS A 25 34.03 -2.01 -11.67
C LYS A 25 33.76 -2.99 -10.52
N ILE A 26 34.12 -4.27 -10.69
CA ILE A 26 34.04 -5.33 -9.67
C ILE A 26 35.17 -5.22 -8.62
N MET A 27 36.38 -4.80 -9.01
CA MET A 27 37.49 -4.56 -8.07
C MET A 27 37.20 -3.33 -7.21
N PHE A 28 36.82 -2.22 -7.82
CA PHE A 28 36.54 -0.97 -7.11
C PHE A 28 35.31 -1.10 -6.20
N SER A 29 34.28 -1.89 -6.55
CA SER A 29 33.11 -2.07 -5.69
C SER A 29 33.44 -2.76 -4.35
N LYS A 30 34.47 -3.61 -4.30
CA LYS A 30 34.92 -4.30 -3.08
C LYS A 30 35.94 -3.50 -2.24
N LEU A 31 36.50 -2.43 -2.80
CA LEU A 31 37.45 -1.58 -2.09
C LEU A 31 36.74 -0.64 -1.12
N THR A 32 37.29 -0.51 0.07
CA THR A 32 36.83 0.41 1.11
C THR A 32 37.01 1.86 0.62
N VAL A 33 36.24 2.81 1.17
CA VAL A 33 36.34 4.23 0.77
C VAL A 33 37.77 4.74 0.90
N GLY A 34 38.49 4.32 1.95
CA GLY A 34 39.90 4.67 2.13
C GLY A 34 40.78 4.19 0.98
N GLN A 35 40.62 2.94 0.54
CA GLN A 35 41.41 2.37 -0.56
C GLN A 35 41.13 3.07 -1.90
N ARG A 36 39.88 3.46 -2.15
CA ARG A 36 39.53 4.23 -3.35
C ARG A 36 40.15 5.63 -3.32
N LEU A 37 40.11 6.30 -2.18
CA LEU A 37 40.70 7.63 -2.01
C LEU A 37 42.23 7.61 -2.18
N PHE A 38 42.90 6.62 -1.58
CA PHE A 38 44.34 6.41 -1.76
C PHE A 38 44.72 6.10 -3.22
N GLY A 39 43.87 5.38 -3.96
CA GLY A 39 44.07 5.15 -5.40
C GLY A 39 44.03 6.45 -6.22
N ILE A 40 43.09 7.35 -5.95
CA ILE A 40 42.99 8.66 -6.63
C ILE A 40 44.18 9.54 -6.28
N ILE A 41 44.58 9.58 -5.00
CA ILE A 41 45.75 10.34 -4.55
C ILE A 41 47.03 9.81 -5.19
N GLY A 42 47.20 8.49 -5.27
CA GLY A 42 48.36 7.87 -5.94
C GLY A 42 48.46 8.26 -7.42
N LEU A 43 47.32 8.35 -8.12
CA LEU A 43 47.28 8.80 -9.51
C LEU A 43 47.65 10.29 -9.64
N ALA A 44 47.14 11.15 -8.75
CA ALA A 44 47.51 12.57 -8.73
C ALA A 44 49.00 12.80 -8.44
N VAL A 45 49.59 12.05 -7.51
CA VAL A 45 51.03 12.07 -7.21
C VAL A 45 51.86 11.61 -8.42
N SER A 46 51.39 10.59 -9.13
CA SER A 46 52.06 10.08 -10.34
C SER A 46 52.09 11.12 -11.46
N VAL A 47 50.98 11.83 -11.69
CA VAL A 47 50.91 12.92 -12.68
C VAL A 47 51.82 14.08 -12.28
N ALA A 48 51.84 14.46 -11.00
CA ALA A 48 52.72 15.53 -10.50
C ALA A 48 54.21 15.17 -10.71
N LEU A 49 54.59 13.92 -10.41
CA LEU A 49 55.95 13.40 -10.67
C LEU A 49 56.32 13.49 -12.16
N ILE A 50 55.43 13.09 -13.06
CA ILE A 50 55.68 13.14 -14.51
C ILE A 50 55.89 14.58 -14.98
N LEU A 51 55.05 15.52 -14.52
CA LEU A 51 55.17 16.94 -14.88
C LEU A 51 56.48 17.55 -14.36
N THR A 52 56.90 17.23 -13.13
CA THR A 52 58.18 17.69 -12.59
C THR A 52 59.36 17.11 -13.36
N VAL A 53 59.34 15.83 -13.73
CA VAL A 53 60.41 15.21 -14.54
C VAL A 53 60.50 15.87 -15.92
N LEU A 54 59.36 16.13 -16.58
CA LEU A 54 59.33 16.83 -17.86
C LEU A 54 59.87 18.26 -17.75
N GLY A 55 59.47 19.00 -16.71
CA GLY A 55 59.97 20.35 -16.46
C GLY A 55 61.48 20.40 -16.21
N LEU A 56 61.99 19.49 -15.38
CA LEU A 56 63.43 19.40 -15.06
C LEU A 56 64.27 19.01 -16.29
N ASN A 57 63.78 18.10 -17.12
CA ASN A 57 64.44 17.75 -18.38
C ASN A 57 64.49 18.93 -19.36
N GLY A 58 63.42 19.73 -19.43
CA GLY A 58 63.40 20.96 -20.24
C GLY A 58 64.43 21.99 -19.77
N LEU A 59 64.53 22.19 -18.46
CA LEU A 59 65.53 23.08 -17.87
C LEU A 59 66.97 22.58 -18.09
N SER A 60 67.21 21.27 -18.04
CA SER A 60 68.55 20.71 -18.30
C SER A 60 69.02 21.00 -19.73
N LYS A 61 68.13 20.82 -20.72
CA LYS A 61 68.44 21.17 -22.11
C LYS A 61 68.70 22.67 -22.30
N SER A 62 68.02 23.52 -21.51
CA SER A 62 68.27 24.96 -21.51
C SER A 62 69.65 25.32 -20.96
N LYS A 63 70.15 24.60 -19.95
CA LYS A 63 71.52 24.75 -19.44
C LYS A 63 72.55 24.36 -20.52
N ASP A 64 72.37 23.20 -21.14
CA ASP A 64 73.30 22.71 -22.19
C ASP A 64 73.34 23.68 -23.39
N SER A 65 72.20 24.31 -23.71
CA SER A 65 72.11 25.33 -24.76
C SER A 65 72.83 26.63 -24.38
N LEU A 66 72.75 27.04 -23.10
CA LEU A 66 73.48 28.21 -22.59
C LEU A 66 75.00 27.99 -22.61
N GLU A 67 75.45 26.78 -22.27
CA GLU A 67 76.86 26.39 -22.32
C GLU A 67 77.42 26.49 -23.75
N LYS A 68 76.63 26.06 -24.74
CA LYS A 68 77.02 26.13 -26.15
C LYS A 68 77.10 27.55 -26.70
N VAL A 69 76.17 28.44 -26.30
CA VAL A 69 76.20 29.87 -26.68
C VAL A 69 77.40 30.59 -26.04
N TYR A 70 77.80 30.19 -24.84
CA TYR A 70 79.00 30.69 -24.17
C TYR A 70 80.29 30.22 -24.84
N SER A 71 80.36 28.96 -25.32
CA SER A 71 81.60 28.41 -25.89
C SER A 71 81.82 28.70 -27.37
N ASP A 72 80.76 28.76 -28.20
CA ASP A 72 80.92 28.65 -29.66
C ASP A 72 80.50 29.90 -30.46
N ASP A 73 79.55 30.72 -29.99
CA ASP A 73 78.86 31.70 -30.85
C ASP A 73 79.10 33.18 -30.48
N MET A 74 80.17 33.48 -29.74
CA MET A 74 80.46 34.83 -29.22
C MET A 74 80.92 35.80 -30.34
N GLN A 75 79.95 36.22 -31.16
CA GLN A 75 80.13 36.97 -32.40
C GLN A 75 80.83 38.32 -32.20
N SER A 76 80.60 38.98 -31.06
CA SER A 76 81.27 40.25 -30.68
C SER A 76 82.76 40.05 -30.40
N VAL A 77 83.15 38.98 -29.70
CA VAL A 77 84.57 38.64 -29.47
C VAL A 77 85.27 38.29 -30.76
N ASN A 78 84.62 37.49 -31.62
CA ASN A 78 85.20 37.13 -32.91
C ASN A 78 85.45 38.38 -33.78
N SER A 79 84.54 39.37 -33.74
CA SER A 79 84.72 40.65 -34.43
C SER A 79 85.94 41.42 -33.91
N LEU A 80 86.11 41.54 -32.58
CA LEU A 80 87.27 42.20 -31.99
C LEU A 80 88.59 41.46 -32.27
N GLN A 81 88.60 40.13 -32.22
CA GLN A 81 89.78 39.31 -32.54
C GLN A 81 90.23 39.47 -34.01
N ASN A 82 89.29 39.64 -34.94
CA ASN A 82 89.63 39.92 -36.33
C ASN A 82 90.30 41.29 -36.49
N ILE A 83 89.92 42.28 -35.68
CA ILE A 83 90.61 43.58 -35.62
C ILE A 83 92.04 43.39 -35.11
N THR A 84 92.23 42.66 -34.00
CA THR A 84 93.58 42.38 -33.46
C THR A 84 94.49 41.73 -34.50
N LYS A 85 94.01 40.67 -35.16
CA LYS A 85 94.79 39.97 -36.21
C LYS A 85 95.18 40.91 -37.35
N SER A 86 94.25 41.76 -37.78
CA SER A 86 94.49 42.71 -38.87
C SER A 86 95.46 43.82 -38.46
N LEU A 87 95.38 44.33 -37.22
CA LEU A 87 96.32 45.33 -36.70
C LEU A 87 97.75 44.78 -36.59
N LEU A 88 97.90 43.56 -36.09
CA LEU A 88 99.20 42.89 -35.99
C LEU A 88 99.77 42.60 -37.38
N HIS A 89 98.92 42.21 -38.33
CA HIS A 89 99.33 42.00 -39.71
C HIS A 89 99.81 43.30 -40.35
N ILE A 90 99.10 44.42 -40.15
CA ILE A 90 99.54 45.74 -40.61
C ILE A 90 100.90 46.11 -40.01
N GLU A 91 101.12 45.93 -38.71
CA GLU A 91 102.42 46.20 -38.08
C GLU A 91 103.55 45.37 -38.72
N ALA A 92 103.33 44.07 -38.92
CA ALA A 92 104.30 43.19 -39.55
C ALA A 92 104.62 43.61 -41.00
N GLN A 93 103.61 44.01 -41.77
CA GLN A 93 103.81 44.47 -43.15
C GLN A 93 104.52 45.82 -43.22
N MET A 94 104.24 46.73 -42.28
CA MET A 94 104.96 47.99 -42.12
C MET A 94 106.45 47.76 -41.82
N PHE A 95 106.78 46.76 -41.00
CA PHE A 95 108.17 46.37 -40.73
C PHE A 95 108.83 45.73 -41.97
N ASN A 96 108.11 44.86 -42.67
CA ASN A 96 108.59 44.17 -43.87
C ASN A 96 109.00 45.16 -44.98
N VAL A 97 108.16 46.15 -45.29
CA VAL A 97 108.47 47.16 -46.32
C VAL A 97 109.61 48.09 -45.89
N ALA A 98 109.78 48.37 -44.58
CA ALA A 98 110.88 49.17 -44.08
C ALA A 98 112.25 48.48 -44.24
N GLY A 99 112.28 47.14 -44.23
CA GLY A 99 113.51 46.35 -44.42
C GLY A 99 113.96 46.20 -45.88
N GLU A 100 113.06 46.41 -46.85
CA GLU A 100 113.26 46.10 -48.26
C GLU A 100 113.55 47.37 -49.10
N THR A 101 114.75 47.93 -48.93
CA THR A 101 115.21 49.09 -49.70
C THR A 101 116.17 48.72 -50.84
N LYS A 102 116.16 49.52 -51.91
CA LYS A 102 117.10 49.42 -53.04
C LYS A 102 117.84 50.74 -53.20
N THR A 103 119.17 50.67 -53.30
CA THR A 103 120.00 51.84 -53.63
C THR A 103 119.95 52.10 -55.13
N GLY A 104 119.36 53.22 -55.54
CA GLY A 104 119.32 53.62 -56.94
C GLY A 104 120.68 54.09 -57.46
N SER A 105 120.85 54.15 -58.78
CA SER A 105 122.10 54.54 -59.46
C SER A 105 122.62 55.95 -59.12
N ASN A 106 121.79 56.76 -58.44
CA ASN A 106 122.10 58.13 -58.00
C ASN A 106 122.44 58.23 -56.49
N GLY A 107 122.63 57.10 -55.80
CA GLY A 107 122.97 57.07 -54.37
C GLY A 107 121.81 57.33 -53.40
N VAL A 108 120.58 57.51 -53.92
CA VAL A 108 119.36 57.68 -53.13
C VAL A 108 118.76 56.30 -52.82
N VAL A 109 118.43 56.06 -51.55
CA VAL A 109 117.74 54.85 -51.08
C VAL A 109 116.24 55.02 -51.36
N VAL A 110 115.66 54.11 -52.14
CA VAL A 110 114.22 54.06 -52.45
C VAL A 110 113.65 52.70 -52.05
N LEU A 111 112.33 52.63 -51.85
CA LEU A 111 111.68 51.36 -51.54
C LEU A 111 111.69 50.42 -52.74
N ASN A 112 111.72 49.11 -52.48
CA ASN A 112 111.51 48.11 -53.52
C ASN A 112 110.05 48.15 -54.00
N GLU A 113 109.84 48.62 -55.23
CA GLU A 113 108.50 48.87 -55.80
C GLU A 113 107.57 47.64 -55.77
N ALA A 114 108.11 46.44 -56.03
CA ALA A 114 107.32 45.21 -56.00
C ALA A 114 106.79 44.91 -54.58
N VAL A 115 107.66 45.04 -53.58
CA VAL A 115 107.33 44.82 -52.17
C VAL A 115 106.38 45.90 -51.66
N ALA A 116 106.62 47.17 -52.00
CA ALA A 116 105.75 48.27 -51.60
C ALA A 116 104.32 48.10 -52.15
N LYS A 117 104.17 47.69 -53.42
CA LYS A 117 102.85 47.47 -54.03
C LYS A 117 102.10 46.30 -53.39
N GLU A 118 102.81 45.22 -53.06
CA GLU A 118 102.24 44.06 -52.35
C GLU A 118 101.79 44.45 -50.93
N VAL A 119 102.66 45.12 -50.17
CA VAL A 119 102.37 45.58 -48.82
C VAL A 119 101.21 46.57 -48.79
N ILE A 120 101.14 47.51 -49.73
CA ILE A 120 99.98 48.43 -49.84
C ILE A 120 98.68 47.65 -50.02
N GLY A 121 98.65 46.66 -50.91
CA GLY A 121 97.44 45.85 -51.15
C GLY A 121 96.99 45.07 -49.93
N LEU A 122 97.94 44.47 -49.19
CA LEU A 122 97.66 43.72 -47.96
C LEU A 122 97.14 44.64 -46.84
N VAL A 123 97.81 45.78 -46.62
CA VAL A 123 97.41 46.75 -45.59
C VAL A 123 96.03 47.36 -45.91
N GLU A 124 95.71 47.64 -47.18
CA GLU A 124 94.38 48.10 -47.58
C GLU A 124 93.28 47.07 -47.33
N GLN A 125 93.58 45.78 -47.55
CA GLN A 125 92.65 44.69 -47.23
C GLN A 125 92.41 44.58 -45.71
N ASP A 126 93.46 44.70 -44.90
CA ASP A 126 93.35 44.68 -43.44
C ASP A 126 92.55 45.89 -42.93
N LEU A 127 92.76 47.08 -43.50
CA LEU A 127 91.96 48.27 -43.18
C LEU A 127 90.46 48.05 -43.44
N ALA A 128 90.09 47.45 -44.57
CA ALA A 128 88.70 47.12 -44.89
C ALA A 128 88.13 46.07 -43.91
N THR A 129 88.94 45.08 -43.54
CA THR A 129 88.55 44.04 -42.56
C THR A 129 88.31 44.63 -41.19
N ILE A 130 89.18 45.53 -40.73
CA ILE A 130 89.05 46.26 -39.47
C ILE A 130 87.75 47.08 -39.44
N ASP A 131 87.43 47.81 -40.51
CA ASP A 131 86.21 48.62 -40.56
C ASP A 131 84.94 47.77 -40.57
N GLN A 132 84.92 46.65 -41.30
CA GLN A 132 83.79 45.73 -41.30
C GLN A 132 83.60 45.07 -39.93
N ALA A 133 84.69 44.61 -39.31
CA ALA A 133 84.67 43.99 -37.99
C ALA A 133 84.24 44.99 -36.91
N TRP A 134 84.74 46.23 -36.98
CA TRP A 134 84.37 47.29 -36.05
C TRP A 134 82.90 47.69 -36.18
N LYS A 135 82.41 47.85 -37.42
CA LYS A 135 80.99 48.14 -37.67
C LYS A 135 80.08 47.03 -37.12
N SER A 136 80.49 45.77 -37.31
CA SER A 136 79.76 44.60 -36.78
C SER A 136 79.71 44.60 -35.27
N TYR A 137 80.82 44.96 -34.60
CA TYR A 137 80.88 45.09 -33.14
C TYR A 137 80.01 46.24 -32.61
N THR A 138 80.10 47.44 -33.20
CA THR A 138 79.33 48.62 -32.73
C THR A 138 77.82 48.55 -33.03
N ALA A 139 77.39 47.61 -33.86
CA ALA A 139 75.98 47.39 -34.18
C ALA A 139 75.22 46.59 -33.09
N SER A 140 75.93 45.97 -32.15
CA SER A 140 75.30 45.28 -31.01
C SER A 140 74.81 46.26 -29.93
N SER A 141 73.96 45.80 -29.02
CA SER A 141 73.48 46.62 -27.90
C SER A 141 74.60 46.83 -26.87
N LEU A 142 75.17 48.04 -26.82
CA LEU A 142 76.32 48.39 -25.98
C LEU A 142 75.91 48.84 -24.58
N THR A 143 76.58 48.30 -23.56
CA THR A 143 76.51 48.75 -22.16
C THR A 143 77.25 50.08 -21.95
N GLU A 144 76.95 50.77 -20.84
CA GLU A 144 77.62 52.03 -20.48
C GLU A 144 79.15 51.86 -20.27
N GLU A 145 79.59 50.69 -19.81
CA GLU A 145 81.01 50.38 -19.60
C GLU A 145 81.75 50.07 -20.92
N GLU A 146 81.06 49.45 -21.89
CA GLU A 146 81.58 49.25 -23.25
C GLU A 146 81.75 50.58 -24.00
N LYS A 147 80.79 51.50 -23.89
CA LYS A 147 80.87 52.83 -24.54
C LYS A 147 82.12 53.59 -24.13
N LEU A 148 82.48 53.56 -22.83
CA LEU A 148 83.67 54.23 -22.31
C LEU A 148 84.98 53.65 -22.89
N ASN A 149 85.06 52.33 -23.06
CA ASN A 149 86.26 51.67 -23.60
C ASN A 149 86.33 51.79 -25.13
N ILE A 150 85.18 51.83 -25.81
CA ILE A 150 85.07 52.16 -27.24
C ILE A 150 85.66 53.53 -27.53
N ASP A 151 85.39 54.54 -26.70
CA ASP A 151 85.97 55.88 -26.88
C ASP A 151 87.50 55.90 -26.76
N LYS A 152 88.07 55.09 -25.85
CA LYS A 152 89.53 54.94 -25.72
C LYS A 152 90.12 54.26 -26.95
N PHE A 153 89.52 53.17 -27.40
CA PHE A 153 89.95 52.45 -28.59
C PHE A 153 89.85 53.32 -29.84
N ASN A 154 88.75 54.05 -30.04
CA ASN A 154 88.57 54.95 -31.18
C ASN A 154 89.68 56.02 -31.25
N LYS A 155 90.08 56.61 -30.12
CA LYS A 155 91.20 57.56 -30.07
C LYS A 155 92.52 56.91 -30.52
N SER A 156 92.84 55.72 -30.02
CA SER A 156 94.03 55.00 -30.46
C SER A 156 93.93 54.50 -31.91
N LYS A 157 92.72 54.16 -32.40
CA LYS A 157 92.45 53.78 -33.79
C LYS A 157 92.70 54.94 -34.75
N GLU A 158 92.21 56.13 -34.42
CA GLU A 158 92.45 57.34 -35.21
C GLU A 158 93.96 57.65 -35.27
N GLU A 159 94.65 57.57 -34.12
CA GLU A 159 96.09 57.84 -34.05
C GLU A 159 96.91 56.80 -34.86
N PHE A 160 96.60 55.52 -34.74
CA PHE A 160 97.30 54.43 -35.43
C PHE A 160 96.97 54.41 -36.94
N LEU A 161 95.69 54.32 -37.31
CA LEU A 161 95.28 54.12 -38.70
C LEU A 161 95.28 55.43 -39.50
N ASP A 162 94.62 56.47 -38.99
CA ASP A 162 94.35 57.66 -39.79
C ASP A 162 95.55 58.60 -39.86
N LYS A 163 96.31 58.75 -38.76
CA LYS A 163 97.44 59.67 -38.70
C LYS A 163 98.79 59.05 -39.05
N ASN A 164 98.93 57.72 -38.99
CA ASN A 164 100.20 57.03 -39.25
C ASN A 164 100.11 56.05 -40.43
N ILE A 165 99.24 55.04 -40.40
CA ILE A 165 99.16 54.04 -41.48
C ILE A 165 98.72 54.63 -42.82
N LYS A 166 97.64 55.43 -42.86
CA LYS A 166 97.16 56.03 -44.13
C LYS A 166 98.21 56.97 -44.76
N PRO A 167 98.88 57.88 -44.03
CA PRO A 167 99.98 58.66 -44.57
C PRO A 167 101.18 57.80 -44.98
N ALA A 168 101.49 56.73 -44.25
CA ALA A 168 102.57 55.80 -44.62
C ALA A 168 102.29 55.13 -45.97
N LEU A 169 101.06 54.71 -46.24
CA LEU A 169 100.67 54.19 -47.56
C LEU A 169 100.86 55.23 -48.67
N VAL A 170 100.60 56.50 -48.40
CA VAL A 170 100.86 57.59 -49.36
C VAL A 170 102.36 57.77 -49.61
N ALA A 171 103.20 57.66 -48.57
CA ALA A 171 104.65 57.69 -48.70
C ALA A 171 105.18 56.47 -49.49
N MET A 172 104.66 55.28 -49.22
CA MET A 172 105.00 54.04 -49.95
C MET A 172 104.65 54.13 -51.43
N ARG A 173 103.49 54.71 -51.79
CA ARG A 173 103.10 54.91 -53.19
C ARG A 173 104.03 55.87 -53.94
N LYS A 174 104.68 56.79 -53.23
CA LYS A 174 105.71 57.69 -53.77
C LYS A 174 107.12 57.06 -53.74
N LEU A 175 107.26 55.85 -53.23
CA LEU A 175 108.52 55.12 -53.00
C LEU A 175 109.51 55.90 -52.12
N ASP A 176 109.00 56.77 -51.25
CA ASP A 176 109.79 57.58 -50.32
C ASP A 176 110.20 56.73 -49.11
N ALA A 177 111.41 56.20 -49.14
CA ALA A 177 111.93 55.32 -48.10
C ALA A 177 112.11 56.04 -46.76
N ALA A 178 112.55 57.31 -46.77
CA ALA A 178 112.82 58.05 -45.54
C ALA A 178 111.53 58.37 -44.78
N GLU A 179 110.50 58.85 -45.49
CA GLU A 179 109.22 59.16 -44.86
C GLU A 179 108.47 57.87 -44.47
N THR A 180 108.57 56.80 -45.25
CA THR A 180 107.98 55.49 -44.90
C THR A 180 108.62 54.90 -43.64
N MET A 181 109.95 54.98 -43.50
CA MET A 181 110.66 54.53 -42.30
C MET A 181 110.25 55.31 -41.06
N ARG A 182 110.07 56.63 -41.17
CA ARG A 182 109.61 57.46 -40.04
C ARG A 182 108.27 56.98 -39.49
N TYR A 183 107.35 56.64 -40.38
CA TYR A 183 106.07 56.06 -39.96
C TYR A 183 106.23 54.65 -39.42
N ALA A 184 107.03 53.79 -40.07
CA ALA A 184 107.30 52.43 -39.62
C ALA A 184 107.89 52.39 -38.21
N ASP A 185 108.84 53.27 -37.87
CA ASP A 185 109.43 53.37 -36.53
C ASP A 185 108.44 53.86 -35.47
N ALA A 186 107.43 54.63 -35.88
CA ALA A 186 106.37 55.10 -34.99
C ALA A 186 105.28 54.04 -34.73
N ILE A 187 105.18 52.99 -35.57
CA ILE A 187 104.11 51.98 -35.47
C ILE A 187 104.17 51.16 -34.17
N PRO A 188 105.31 50.60 -33.69
CA PRO A 188 105.31 49.71 -32.52
C PRO A 188 104.70 50.29 -31.23
N PRO A 189 105.03 51.52 -30.78
CA PRO A 189 104.40 52.10 -29.59
C PRO A 189 102.92 52.42 -29.81
N LEU A 190 102.52 52.78 -31.04
CA LEU A 190 101.13 53.04 -31.39
C LEU A 190 100.31 51.75 -31.48
N TYR A 191 100.89 50.67 -32.00
CA TYR A 191 100.33 49.32 -32.01
C TYR A 191 100.07 48.85 -30.58
N THR A 192 101.06 48.99 -29.70
CA THR A 192 100.91 48.65 -28.28
C THR A 192 99.76 49.43 -27.62
N ALA A 193 99.58 50.70 -27.97
CA ALA A 193 98.49 51.52 -27.40
C ALA A 193 97.09 51.10 -27.90
N ILE A 194 96.95 50.83 -29.20
CA ILE A 194 95.66 50.38 -29.76
C ILE A 194 95.32 48.96 -29.34
N ASP A 195 96.30 48.07 -29.26
CA ASP A 195 96.14 46.67 -28.83
C ASP A 195 95.70 46.59 -27.37
N ASN A 196 96.32 47.33 -26.45
CA ASN A 196 95.90 47.38 -25.04
C ASN A 196 94.44 47.84 -24.86
N ASN A 197 94.01 48.83 -25.64
CA ASN A 197 92.63 49.32 -25.59
C ASN A 197 91.65 48.31 -26.20
N LEU A 198 92.07 47.57 -27.24
CA LEU A 198 91.28 46.51 -27.86
C LEU A 198 91.17 45.28 -26.94
N ASP A 199 92.26 44.88 -26.29
CA ASP A 199 92.30 43.79 -25.32
C ASP A 199 91.39 44.08 -24.12
N SER A 200 91.34 45.34 -23.67
CA SER A 200 90.40 45.78 -22.65
C SER A 200 88.92 45.54 -23.06
N LEU A 201 88.59 45.76 -24.34
CA LEU A 201 87.24 45.47 -24.87
C LEU A 201 86.99 43.97 -24.99
N ILE A 202 87.98 43.19 -25.44
CA ILE A 202 87.89 41.72 -25.53
C ILE A 202 87.67 41.12 -24.13
N LYS A 203 88.44 41.56 -23.15
CA LYS A 203 88.34 41.11 -21.76
C LYS A 203 86.97 41.45 -21.15
N LEU A 204 86.47 42.67 -21.38
CA LEU A 204 85.15 43.08 -20.93
C LEU A 204 84.04 42.19 -21.51
N GLN A 205 84.15 41.83 -22.80
CA GLN A 205 83.22 40.89 -23.43
C GLN A 205 83.25 39.52 -22.74
N PHE A 206 84.43 38.96 -22.49
CA PHE A 206 84.58 37.69 -21.77
C PHE A 206 84.00 37.75 -20.35
N ASP A 207 84.28 38.81 -19.59
CA ASP A 207 83.76 39.00 -18.23
C ASP A 207 82.21 39.11 -18.21
N MET A 208 81.63 39.78 -19.21
CA MET A 208 80.17 39.89 -19.36
C MET A 208 79.52 38.54 -19.69
N ALA A 209 80.09 37.76 -20.61
CA ALA A 209 79.57 36.44 -20.93
C ALA A 209 79.70 35.46 -19.76
N ASP A 210 80.80 35.53 -19.01
CA ASP A 210 81.02 34.69 -17.82
C ASP A 210 79.98 34.99 -16.73
N LYS A 211 79.69 36.27 -16.50
CA LYS A 211 78.66 36.70 -15.55
C LYS A 211 77.26 36.22 -15.93
N GLU A 212 76.89 36.28 -17.20
CA GLU A 212 75.56 35.84 -17.66
C GLU A 212 75.43 34.31 -17.62
N TYR A 213 76.50 33.58 -17.96
CA TYR A 213 76.54 32.12 -17.85
C TYR A 213 76.43 31.65 -16.39
N LEU A 214 77.25 32.19 -15.48
CA LEU A 214 77.20 31.87 -14.05
C LEU A 214 75.84 32.24 -13.43
N GLY A 215 75.27 33.37 -13.83
CA GLY A 215 73.91 33.77 -13.45
C GLY A 215 72.84 32.79 -13.94
N GLY A 216 72.95 32.30 -15.17
CA GLY A 216 72.06 31.27 -15.74
C GLY A 216 72.16 29.92 -15.01
N VAL A 217 73.36 29.47 -14.69
CA VAL A 217 73.59 28.22 -13.94
C VAL A 217 73.02 28.31 -12.51
N ALA A 218 73.21 29.45 -11.83
CA ALA A 218 72.65 29.67 -10.50
C ALA A 218 71.11 29.69 -10.51
N ARG A 219 70.49 30.30 -11.53
CA ARG A 219 69.03 30.26 -11.73
C ARG A 219 68.55 28.83 -11.95
N PHE A 220 69.26 28.01 -12.73
CA PHE A 220 68.91 26.59 -12.92
C PHE A 220 68.92 25.80 -11.61
N GLU A 221 69.98 25.89 -10.81
CA GLU A 221 70.05 25.16 -9.53
C GLU A 221 68.97 25.62 -8.54
N ASN A 222 68.71 26.93 -8.46
CA ASN A 222 67.63 27.47 -7.62
C ASN A 222 66.24 27.03 -8.10
N THR A 223 65.95 27.10 -9.40
CA THR A 223 64.65 26.66 -9.95
C THR A 223 64.46 25.15 -9.80
N ARG A 224 65.52 24.33 -9.94
CA ARG A 224 65.46 22.89 -9.68
C ARG A 224 65.12 22.59 -8.22
N LEU A 225 65.79 23.25 -7.27
CA LEU A 225 65.56 23.04 -5.84
C LEU A 225 64.15 23.46 -5.42
N VAL A 226 63.67 24.62 -5.88
CA VAL A 226 62.30 25.10 -5.63
C VAL A 226 61.26 24.15 -6.22
N SER A 227 61.48 23.64 -7.44
CA SER A 227 60.54 22.72 -8.11
C SER A 227 60.42 21.37 -7.39
N LEU A 228 61.54 20.81 -6.92
CA LEU A 228 61.54 19.58 -6.13
C LEU A 228 60.91 19.78 -4.74
N GLY A 229 61.16 20.92 -4.09
CA GLY A 229 60.54 21.28 -2.82
C GLY A 229 59.01 21.43 -2.92
N ALA A 230 58.53 22.10 -3.98
CA ALA A 230 57.10 22.25 -4.24
C ALA A 230 56.40 20.90 -4.48
N LEU A 231 57.06 19.96 -5.17
CA LEU A 231 56.55 18.60 -5.36
C LEU A 231 56.44 17.84 -4.03
N ALA A 232 57.49 17.87 -3.20
CA ALA A 232 57.48 17.20 -1.90
C ALA A 232 56.36 17.73 -0.99
N PHE A 233 56.15 19.05 -1.01
CA PHE A 233 55.07 19.70 -0.25
C PHE A 233 53.68 19.32 -0.76
N ALA A 234 53.47 19.29 -2.09
CA ALA A 234 52.20 18.87 -2.69
C ALA A 234 51.85 17.42 -2.34
N VAL A 235 52.83 16.51 -2.36
CA VAL A 235 52.64 15.10 -1.96
C VAL A 235 52.25 15.00 -0.48
N ALA A 236 52.92 15.76 0.40
CA ALA A 236 52.61 15.76 1.83
C ALA A 236 51.18 16.26 2.12
N ILE A 237 50.73 17.31 1.44
CA ILE A 237 49.35 17.82 1.56
C ILE A 237 48.33 16.78 1.08
N LEU A 238 48.56 16.15 -0.08
CA LEU A 238 47.64 15.15 -0.62
C LEU A 238 47.49 13.95 0.31
N ILE A 239 48.58 13.46 0.91
CA ILE A 239 48.55 12.38 1.90
C ILE A 239 47.79 12.83 3.17
N GLY A 240 48.07 14.04 3.66
CA GLY A 240 47.41 14.61 4.84
C GLY A 240 45.90 14.79 4.65
N LEU A 241 45.48 15.36 3.52
CA LEU A 241 44.06 15.50 3.16
C LEU A 241 43.39 14.13 2.98
N GLY A 242 44.07 13.17 2.34
CA GLY A 242 43.56 11.81 2.20
C GLY A 242 43.28 11.13 3.53
N PHE A 243 44.20 11.27 4.48
CA PHE A 243 44.04 10.75 5.84
C PHE A 243 42.91 11.48 6.59
N ALA A 244 42.86 12.81 6.52
CA ALA A 244 41.84 13.63 7.19
C ALA A 244 40.42 13.34 6.68
N VAL A 245 40.22 13.24 5.36
CA VAL A 245 38.93 12.92 4.73
C VAL A 245 38.51 11.48 5.03
N THR A 246 39.45 10.52 4.96
CA THR A 246 39.13 9.13 5.31
C THR A 246 38.73 9.00 6.78
N ARG A 247 39.42 9.71 7.68
CA ARG A 247 39.10 9.74 9.11
C ARG A 247 37.78 10.43 9.40
N SER A 248 37.48 11.55 8.75
CA SER A 248 36.21 12.28 8.96
C SER A 248 35.01 11.47 8.47
N ILE A 249 35.11 10.84 7.29
CA ILE A 249 34.04 10.01 6.73
C ILE A 249 33.82 8.76 7.58
N LYS A 250 34.89 8.05 7.98
CA LYS A 250 34.75 6.89 8.88
C LYS A 250 34.16 7.28 10.24
N GLY A 251 34.54 8.44 10.79
CA GLY A 251 33.97 8.95 12.03
C GLY A 251 32.49 9.32 11.92
N ALA A 252 32.07 9.96 10.82
CA ALA A 252 30.68 10.34 10.59
C ALA A 252 29.77 9.13 10.30
N LEU A 253 30.31 8.11 9.64
CA LEU A 253 29.58 6.91 9.26
C LEU A 253 29.56 5.85 10.38
N GLY A 254 30.61 5.75 11.19
CA GLY A 254 30.70 4.79 12.30
C GLY A 254 31.02 3.35 11.88
N GLY A 255 31.17 3.12 10.57
CA GLY A 255 31.47 1.84 9.94
C GLY A 255 31.77 2.02 8.45
N GLU A 256 31.95 0.94 7.72
CA GLU A 256 32.08 1.01 6.27
C GLU A 256 30.70 1.24 5.60
N PRO A 257 30.62 1.96 4.47
CA PRO A 257 29.33 2.20 3.80
C PRO A 257 28.56 0.92 3.46
N GLY A 258 29.26 -0.19 3.19
CA GLY A 258 28.65 -1.49 2.95
C GLY A 258 27.92 -2.04 4.19
N GLU A 259 28.50 -1.84 5.38
CA GLU A 259 27.90 -2.29 6.65
C GLU A 259 26.66 -1.47 6.98
N ILE A 260 26.69 -0.16 6.73
CA ILE A 260 25.52 0.73 6.89
C ILE A 260 24.40 0.33 5.95
N ASN A 261 24.72 0.08 4.67
CA ASN A 261 23.72 -0.33 3.71
C ASN A 261 23.13 -1.70 4.04
N ALA A 262 23.94 -2.63 4.55
CA ALA A 262 23.48 -3.93 5.01
C ALA A 262 22.56 -3.81 6.24
N ALA A 263 22.92 -2.97 7.21
CA ALA A 263 22.09 -2.69 8.38
C ALA A 263 20.75 -2.05 7.98
N ALA A 264 20.77 -1.03 7.12
CA ALA A 264 19.57 -0.38 6.61
C ALA A 264 18.68 -1.36 5.81
N SER A 265 19.28 -2.21 4.97
CA SER A 265 18.53 -3.22 4.20
C SER A 265 17.85 -4.25 5.08
N ARG A 266 18.50 -4.68 6.18
CA ARG A 266 17.90 -5.61 7.16
C ARG A 266 16.73 -4.97 7.92
N ILE A 267 16.92 -3.74 8.40
CA ILE A 267 15.85 -2.97 9.04
C ILE A 267 14.66 -2.81 8.09
N ALA A 268 14.91 -2.52 6.80
CA ALA A 268 13.87 -2.33 5.80
C ALA A 268 13.02 -3.57 5.54
N VAL A 269 13.57 -4.78 5.70
CA VAL A 269 12.82 -6.04 5.58
C VAL A 269 12.25 -6.55 6.92
N GLY A 270 12.44 -5.80 8.01
CA GLY A 270 11.95 -6.17 9.34
C GLY A 270 12.82 -7.16 10.11
N ASP A 271 14.04 -7.47 9.64
CA ASP A 271 15.02 -8.28 10.38
C ASP A 271 15.71 -7.40 11.44
N LEU A 272 15.13 -7.39 12.63
CA LEU A 272 15.61 -6.57 13.73
C LEU A 272 16.55 -7.34 14.66
N ASP A 273 16.50 -8.66 14.75
CA ASP A 273 17.21 -9.41 15.81
C ASP A 273 18.74 -9.36 15.72
N ASN A 274 19.28 -9.02 14.55
CA ASN A 274 20.72 -8.89 14.36
C ASN A 274 21.30 -7.64 15.05
N ASN A 275 22.37 -7.81 15.81
CA ASN A 275 22.96 -6.72 16.60
C ASN A 275 23.86 -5.83 15.73
N ILE A 276 23.56 -4.53 15.64
CA ILE A 276 24.41 -3.56 14.95
C ILE A 276 25.64 -3.28 15.83
N THR A 277 26.79 -3.80 15.44
CA THR A 277 28.06 -3.59 16.17
C THR A 277 28.54 -2.15 16.01
N LEU A 278 28.59 -1.40 17.11
CA LEU A 278 29.09 -0.03 17.15
C LEU A 278 30.54 0.02 17.61
N ALA A 279 31.29 1.00 17.12
CA ALA A 279 32.60 1.32 17.65
C ALA A 279 32.49 1.83 19.10
N ALA A 280 33.54 1.60 19.91
CA ALA A 280 33.53 1.99 21.32
C ALA A 280 33.23 3.49 21.50
N ASN A 281 32.19 3.80 22.28
CA ASN A 281 31.74 5.16 22.59
C ASN A 281 31.15 5.95 21.40
N ASP A 282 30.78 5.27 20.31
CA ASP A 282 30.12 5.88 19.16
C ASP A 282 28.63 6.16 19.45
N ARG A 283 28.25 7.45 19.39
CA ARG A 283 26.87 7.91 19.67
C ARG A 283 26.24 8.73 18.55
N ASN A 284 27.05 9.23 17.62
CA ASN A 284 26.62 10.28 16.68
C ASN A 284 26.78 9.85 15.22
N SER A 285 27.33 8.66 14.97
CA SER A 285 27.50 8.18 13.61
C SER A 285 26.20 7.72 12.97
N ALA A 286 26.21 7.57 11.65
CA ALA A 286 25.11 6.94 10.93
C ALA A 286 24.80 5.53 11.47
N MET A 287 25.82 4.73 11.80
CA MET A 287 25.63 3.42 12.44
C MET A 287 24.97 3.52 13.82
N ALA A 288 25.38 4.46 14.66
CA ALA A 288 24.77 4.69 15.98
C ALA A 288 23.30 5.13 15.85
N ALA A 289 22.99 5.96 14.86
CA ALA A 289 21.62 6.35 14.54
C ALA A 289 20.78 5.16 14.04
N MET A 290 21.35 4.29 13.19
CA MET A 290 20.71 3.05 12.71
C MET A 290 20.46 2.06 13.85
N SER A 291 21.41 1.89 14.77
CA SER A 291 21.24 1.09 16.00
C SER A 291 20.13 1.65 16.87
N THR A 292 20.13 2.96 17.13
CA THR A 292 19.09 3.62 17.91
C THR A 292 17.71 3.43 17.27
N MET A 293 17.62 3.57 15.94
CA MET A 293 16.39 3.33 15.19
C MET A 293 15.93 1.87 15.31
N GLN A 294 16.85 0.90 15.13
CA GLN A 294 16.55 -0.51 15.30
C GLN A 294 16.01 -0.81 16.70
N ASP A 295 16.64 -0.26 17.75
CA ASP A 295 16.20 -0.43 19.14
C ASP A 295 14.80 0.16 19.38
N LYS A 296 14.51 1.33 18.79
CA LYS A 296 13.17 1.94 18.90
C LYS A 296 12.10 1.16 18.14
N ILE A 297 12.42 0.63 16.97
CA ILE A 297 11.48 -0.24 16.23
C ILE A 297 11.26 -1.55 17.00
N LYS A 298 12.31 -2.19 17.54
CA LYS A 298 12.20 -3.37 18.40
C LYS A 298 11.27 -3.14 19.59
N LEU A 299 11.45 -2.01 20.26
CA LEU A 299 10.62 -1.65 21.41
C LEU A 299 9.15 -1.50 21.00
N LEU A 300 8.87 -0.89 19.86
CA LEU A 300 7.51 -0.74 19.33
C LEU A 300 6.90 -2.09 18.96
N VAL A 301 7.66 -2.96 18.28
CA VAL A 301 7.24 -4.32 17.91
C VAL A 301 6.94 -5.13 19.17
N SER A 302 7.80 -5.05 20.18
CA SER A 302 7.61 -5.72 21.47
C SER A 302 6.33 -5.26 22.19
N ASP A 303 6.05 -3.96 22.22
CA ASP A 303 4.80 -3.45 22.77
C ASP A 303 3.57 -3.91 21.96
N ALA A 304 3.67 -3.91 20.62
CA ALA A 304 2.61 -4.40 19.75
C ALA A 304 2.33 -5.89 19.98
N GLU A 305 3.38 -6.71 20.12
CA GLU A 305 3.27 -8.14 20.40
C GLU A 305 2.67 -8.39 21.79
N LYS A 306 3.14 -7.68 22.82
CA LYS A 306 2.59 -7.74 24.17
C LYS A 306 1.10 -7.37 24.21
N LEU A 307 0.70 -6.32 23.51
CA LEU A 307 -0.70 -5.87 23.45
C LEU A 307 -1.57 -6.82 22.63
N SER A 308 -1.05 -7.33 21.51
CA SER A 308 -1.73 -8.34 20.69
C SER A 308 -1.95 -9.61 21.50
N GLN A 309 -0.91 -10.12 22.17
CA GLN A 309 -1.01 -11.30 23.03
C GLN A 309 -1.98 -11.06 24.20
N ALA A 310 -2.01 -9.86 24.78
CA ALA A 310 -2.99 -9.52 25.81
C ALA A 310 -4.42 -9.53 25.27
N ALA A 311 -4.65 -8.95 24.08
CA ALA A 311 -5.95 -8.94 23.43
C ALA A 311 -6.43 -10.36 23.07
N VAL A 312 -5.56 -11.20 22.50
CA VAL A 312 -5.85 -12.63 22.20
C VAL A 312 -6.21 -13.40 23.47
N ASN A 313 -5.56 -13.09 24.60
CA ASN A 313 -5.88 -13.68 25.90
C ASN A 313 -7.07 -12.99 26.63
N GLY A 314 -7.82 -12.11 25.96
CA GLY A 314 -8.97 -11.40 26.53
C GLY A 314 -8.61 -10.33 27.58
N ARG A 315 -7.33 -9.98 27.76
CA ARG A 315 -6.86 -8.94 28.70
C ARG A 315 -6.82 -7.57 28.03
N LEU A 316 -7.99 -7.00 27.77
CA LEU A 316 -8.15 -5.68 27.14
C LEU A 316 -7.76 -4.49 28.04
N THR A 317 -7.37 -4.73 29.29
CA THR A 317 -6.85 -3.70 30.23
C THR A 317 -5.35 -3.45 30.08
N ALA A 318 -4.62 -4.30 29.35
CA ALA A 318 -3.20 -4.10 29.11
C ALA A 318 -2.95 -2.84 28.26
N ARG A 319 -1.91 -2.08 28.59
CA ARG A 319 -1.53 -0.85 27.87
C ARG A 319 -0.06 -0.88 27.52
N GLY A 320 0.28 -0.32 26.36
CA GLY A 320 1.66 -0.05 25.97
C GLY A 320 2.16 1.16 26.74
N ASP A 321 3.43 1.17 27.13
CA ASP A 321 3.99 2.28 27.89
C ASP A 321 4.47 3.38 26.95
N ALA A 322 3.59 4.34 26.66
CA ALA A 322 3.88 5.47 25.78
C ALA A 322 5.10 6.30 26.23
N ASN A 323 5.49 6.26 27.51
CA ASN A 323 6.65 7.02 28.00
C ASN A 323 7.98 6.46 27.51
N GLN A 324 8.03 5.18 27.11
CA GLN A 324 9.25 4.57 26.56
C GLN A 324 9.50 4.97 25.10
N HIS A 325 8.49 5.56 24.47
CA HIS A 325 8.50 5.98 23.07
C HIS A 325 8.61 7.50 22.92
N GLN A 326 9.12 7.94 21.77
CA GLN A 326 9.25 9.36 21.42
C GLN A 326 8.73 9.63 20.01
N GLY A 327 8.39 10.89 19.72
CA GLY A 327 7.88 11.30 18.41
C GLY A 327 6.62 10.53 17.99
N ASP A 328 6.56 10.09 16.73
CA ASP A 328 5.39 9.42 16.18
C ASP A 328 5.19 8.00 16.73
N PHE A 329 6.24 7.30 17.17
CA PHE A 329 6.09 6.01 17.86
C PHE A 329 5.27 6.13 19.15
N ARG A 330 5.44 7.25 19.87
CA ARG A 330 4.59 7.55 21.03
C ARG A 330 3.14 7.75 20.62
N LYS A 331 2.89 8.50 19.54
CA LYS A 331 1.53 8.71 19.02
C LYS A 331 0.87 7.39 18.63
N VAL A 332 1.61 6.44 18.04
CA VAL A 332 1.11 5.10 17.73
C VAL A 332 0.67 4.39 19.02
N ILE A 333 1.52 4.30 20.04
CA ILE A 333 1.16 3.64 21.30
C ILE A 333 0.01 4.36 22.02
N THR A 334 0.01 5.70 22.06
CA THR A 334 -1.11 6.49 22.59
C THR A 334 -2.41 6.22 21.83
N GLY A 335 -2.35 6.14 20.50
CA GLY A 335 -3.51 5.84 19.66
C GLY A 335 -4.05 4.42 19.85
N VAL A 336 -3.16 3.43 19.96
CA VAL A 336 -3.54 2.04 20.28
C VAL A 336 -4.17 1.97 21.68
N ASN A 337 -3.58 2.62 22.67
CA ASN A 337 -4.14 2.70 24.02
C ASN A 337 -5.52 3.38 24.02
N ALA A 338 -5.69 4.49 23.30
CA ALA A 338 -6.98 5.18 23.18
C ALA A 338 -8.04 4.31 22.48
N THR A 339 -7.64 3.50 21.50
CA THR A 339 -8.53 2.52 20.86
C THR A 339 -8.95 1.45 21.85
N LEU A 340 -8.01 0.91 22.63
CA LEU A 340 -8.32 -0.04 23.71
C LEU A 340 -9.21 0.57 24.78
N ASP A 341 -9.05 1.85 25.13
CA ASP A 341 -9.93 2.55 26.08
C ASP A 341 -11.34 2.70 25.52
N ALA A 342 -11.46 3.07 24.24
CA ALA A 342 -12.75 3.20 23.55
C ALA A 342 -13.51 1.86 23.48
N ILE A 343 -12.80 0.73 23.39
CA ILE A 343 -13.40 -0.60 23.41
C ILE A 343 -13.70 -1.06 24.84
N ASN A 344 -12.75 -0.91 25.76
CA ASN A 344 -12.81 -1.51 27.10
C ASN A 344 -13.90 -0.87 27.99
N GLY A 345 -14.19 0.43 27.83
CA GLY A 345 -15.24 1.12 28.59
C GLY A 345 -16.64 0.48 28.41
N PRO A 346 -17.19 0.48 27.19
CA PRO A 346 -18.50 -0.14 26.91
C PRO A 346 -18.58 -1.62 27.29
N PHE A 347 -17.52 -2.40 27.09
CA PHE A 347 -17.49 -3.82 27.45
C PHE A 347 -17.55 -4.04 28.96
N ASN A 348 -16.77 -3.30 29.75
CA ASN A 348 -16.83 -3.42 31.21
C ASN A 348 -18.16 -2.93 31.78
N MET A 349 -18.73 -1.86 31.20
CA MET A 349 -20.08 -1.42 31.55
C MET A 349 -21.10 -2.53 31.28
N ALA A 350 -21.12 -3.09 30.08
CA ALA A 350 -22.03 -4.18 29.73
C ALA A 350 -21.85 -5.39 30.66
N ALA A 351 -20.62 -5.79 30.94
CA ALA A 351 -20.31 -6.88 31.85
C ALA A 351 -20.82 -6.61 33.28
N GLY A 352 -20.62 -5.41 33.82
CA GLY A 352 -21.12 -5.04 35.15
C GLY A 352 -22.66 -5.02 35.22
N TYR A 353 -23.33 -4.60 34.16
CA TYR A 353 -24.79 -4.64 34.08
C TYR A 353 -25.32 -6.08 34.01
N ILE A 354 -24.69 -6.93 33.19
CA ILE A 354 -25.01 -8.37 33.12
C ILE A 354 -24.78 -9.03 34.48
N GLU A 355 -23.69 -8.69 35.19
CA GLU A 355 -23.40 -9.22 36.53
C GLU A 355 -24.49 -8.84 37.53
N ARG A 356 -24.94 -7.58 37.55
CA ARG A 356 -26.02 -7.12 38.44
C ARG A 356 -27.34 -7.84 38.16
N ILE A 357 -27.72 -7.92 36.88
CA ILE A 357 -28.93 -8.65 36.45
C ILE A 357 -28.83 -10.13 36.84
N ALA A 358 -27.66 -10.76 36.68
CA ALA A 358 -27.43 -12.15 37.06
C ALA A 358 -27.53 -12.38 38.58
N LYS A 359 -27.24 -11.36 39.40
CA LYS A 359 -27.45 -11.37 40.86
C LYS A 359 -28.88 -11.04 41.28
N GLY A 360 -29.78 -10.75 40.33
CA GLY A 360 -31.16 -10.33 40.61
C GLY A 360 -31.29 -8.85 41.01
N GLU A 361 -30.22 -8.07 40.90
CA GLU A 361 -30.27 -6.62 41.09
C GLU A 361 -30.57 -5.94 39.76
N ILE A 362 -31.74 -5.30 39.63
CA ILE A 362 -32.08 -4.61 38.38
C ILE A 362 -31.44 -3.21 38.38
N PRO A 363 -30.46 -2.94 37.50
CA PRO A 363 -29.79 -1.65 37.45
C PRO A 363 -30.69 -0.56 36.83
N PRO A 364 -30.42 0.74 37.09
CA PRO A 364 -31.05 1.83 36.35
C PRO A 364 -30.62 1.79 34.88
N LYS A 365 -31.38 2.45 34.00
CA LYS A 365 -31.04 2.53 32.57
C LYS A 365 -29.68 3.21 32.34
N ILE A 366 -28.98 2.73 31.32
CA ILE A 366 -27.75 3.33 30.83
C ILE A 366 -28.11 4.62 30.06
N THR A 367 -27.65 5.77 30.57
CA THR A 367 -27.89 7.10 29.99
C THR A 367 -26.71 7.68 29.22
N GLU A 368 -25.55 7.02 29.30
CA GLU A 368 -24.33 7.42 28.61
C GLU A 368 -24.49 7.36 27.08
N ASN A 369 -23.82 8.28 26.39
CA ASN A 369 -23.90 8.38 24.94
C ASN A 369 -22.81 7.52 24.28
N TYR A 370 -23.24 6.53 23.50
CA TYR A 370 -22.37 5.63 22.74
C TYR A 370 -22.69 5.77 21.24
N LYS A 371 -21.75 5.40 20.37
CA LYS A 371 -21.90 5.46 18.91
C LYS A 371 -21.79 4.07 18.30
N GLY A 372 -22.39 3.88 17.12
CA GLY A 372 -22.35 2.61 16.37
C GLY A 372 -22.84 1.43 17.20
N ASP A 373 -22.12 0.31 17.12
CA ASP A 373 -22.47 -0.96 17.77
C ASP A 373 -22.61 -0.83 19.30
N TYR A 374 -21.83 0.06 19.94
CA TYR A 374 -21.95 0.27 21.38
C TYR A 374 -23.29 0.91 21.77
N ASN A 375 -23.89 1.73 20.90
CA ASN A 375 -25.23 2.25 21.12
C ASN A 375 -26.28 1.14 20.99
N ALA A 376 -26.07 0.18 20.08
CA ALA A 376 -26.92 -0.99 19.96
C ALA A 376 -26.85 -1.86 21.23
N ILE A 377 -25.64 -2.14 21.75
CA ILE A 377 -25.46 -2.87 23.02
C ILE A 377 -26.19 -2.15 24.17
N LYS A 378 -26.01 -0.83 24.30
CA LYS A 378 -26.71 0.00 25.29
C LYS A 378 -28.24 -0.14 25.18
N ASN A 379 -28.78 -0.02 23.96
CA ASN A 379 -30.23 -0.12 23.73
C ASN A 379 -30.76 -1.53 24.05
N ASN A 380 -30.02 -2.57 23.69
CA ASN A 380 -30.37 -3.95 23.99
C ASN A 380 -30.37 -4.23 25.51
N LEU A 381 -29.35 -3.74 26.22
CA LEU A 381 -29.30 -3.83 27.69
C LEU A 381 -30.46 -3.05 28.34
N ASN A 382 -30.75 -1.83 27.87
CA ASN A 382 -31.88 -1.05 28.37
C ASN A 382 -33.22 -1.75 28.13
N THR A 383 -33.39 -2.40 26.98
CA THR A 383 -34.58 -3.20 26.66
C THR A 383 -34.69 -4.41 27.60
N CYS A 384 -33.56 -5.06 27.91
CA CYS A 384 -33.51 -6.15 28.88
C CYS A 384 -33.88 -5.68 30.29
N ILE A 385 -33.32 -4.54 30.73
CA ILE A 385 -33.64 -3.91 32.02
C ILE A 385 -35.14 -3.63 32.12
N ASP A 386 -35.75 -3.07 31.06
CA ASP A 386 -37.19 -2.80 31.02
C ASP A 386 -38.03 -4.08 31.13
N ALA A 387 -37.67 -5.11 30.36
CA ALA A 387 -38.39 -6.38 30.38
C ALA A 387 -38.37 -7.03 31.78
N VAL A 388 -37.20 -7.05 32.44
CA VAL A 388 -37.06 -7.62 33.78
C VAL A 388 -37.79 -6.78 34.82
N ASN A 389 -37.67 -5.44 34.77
CA ASN A 389 -38.38 -4.54 35.69
C ASN A 389 -39.90 -4.70 35.59
N ASN A 390 -40.44 -4.71 34.38
CA ASN A 390 -41.88 -4.86 34.17
C ASN A 390 -42.37 -6.21 34.70
N MET A 391 -41.61 -7.30 34.47
CA MET A 391 -41.97 -8.63 34.96
C MET A 391 -41.99 -8.69 36.50
N VAL A 392 -40.99 -8.09 37.16
CA VAL A 392 -40.95 -8.03 38.63
C VAL A 392 -42.12 -7.22 39.18
N ALA A 393 -42.42 -6.06 38.57
CA ALA A 393 -43.54 -5.22 38.99
C ALA A 393 -44.90 -5.95 38.88
N GLU A 394 -45.12 -6.69 37.79
CA GLU A 394 -46.33 -7.48 37.61
C GLU A 394 -46.44 -8.66 38.58
N THR A 395 -45.30 -9.30 38.89
CA THR A 395 -45.27 -10.39 39.87
C THR A 395 -45.65 -9.86 41.26
N ILE A 396 -45.16 -8.68 41.65
CA ILE A 396 -45.56 -8.01 42.90
C ILE A 396 -47.07 -7.70 42.89
N HIS A 397 -47.61 -7.26 41.75
CA HIS A 397 -49.04 -6.97 41.65
C HIS A 397 -49.91 -8.23 41.76
N LEU A 398 -49.50 -9.34 41.13
CA LEU A 398 -50.16 -10.65 41.26
C LEU A 398 -50.13 -11.19 42.70
N GLU A 399 -49.00 -11.04 43.38
CA GLU A 399 -48.85 -11.38 44.80
C GLU A 399 -49.86 -10.59 45.66
N GLN A 400 -49.93 -9.29 45.43
CA GLN A 400 -50.83 -8.41 46.16
C GLN A 400 -52.31 -8.76 45.92
N ALA A 401 -52.71 -8.95 44.66
CA ALA A 401 -54.07 -9.38 44.31
C ALA A 401 -54.45 -10.73 44.96
N THR A 402 -53.49 -11.68 44.99
CA THR A 402 -53.71 -12.99 45.62
C THR A 402 -53.86 -12.87 47.14
N THR A 403 -53.05 -12.04 47.79
CA THR A 403 -53.10 -11.80 49.24
C THR A 403 -54.39 -11.09 49.66
N GLU A 404 -54.91 -10.20 48.81
CA GLU A 404 -56.18 -9.49 49.01
C GLU A 404 -57.41 -10.35 48.66
N GLY A 405 -57.22 -11.60 48.23
CA GLY A 405 -58.30 -12.53 47.88
C GLY A 405 -58.93 -12.27 46.50
N GLN A 406 -58.36 -11.37 45.69
CA GLN A 406 -58.81 -11.05 44.33
C GLN A 406 -58.29 -12.08 43.32
N LEU A 407 -58.68 -13.34 43.51
CA LEU A 407 -58.19 -14.46 42.72
C LEU A 407 -58.60 -14.40 41.24
N ALA A 408 -59.49 -13.51 40.82
CA ALA A 408 -59.87 -13.34 39.42
C ALA A 408 -58.85 -12.51 38.60
N TYR A 409 -57.94 -11.77 39.25
CA TYR A 409 -56.94 -10.99 38.53
C TYR A 409 -55.96 -11.89 37.75
N ARG A 410 -55.66 -11.50 36.51
CA ARG A 410 -54.70 -12.17 35.64
C ARG A 410 -53.77 -11.13 35.04
N ALA A 411 -52.49 -11.44 35.02
CA ALA A 411 -51.51 -10.59 34.37
C ALA A 411 -51.67 -10.65 32.84
N ASP A 412 -51.54 -9.50 32.20
CA ASP A 412 -51.63 -9.38 30.74
C ASP A 412 -50.35 -9.90 30.08
N THR A 413 -50.44 -11.14 29.57
CA THR A 413 -49.32 -11.80 28.88
C THR A 413 -48.88 -11.07 27.60
N GLY A 414 -49.74 -10.23 27.00
CA GLY A 414 -49.43 -9.46 25.79
C GLY A 414 -48.31 -8.45 25.97
N LYS A 415 -48.16 -7.90 27.19
CA LYS A 415 -47.11 -6.92 27.54
C LYS A 415 -45.69 -7.49 27.58
N TYR A 416 -45.56 -8.81 27.58
CA TYR A 416 -44.28 -9.52 27.70
C TYR A 416 -43.95 -10.24 26.40
N GLN A 417 -42.66 -10.48 26.13
CA GLN A 417 -42.19 -11.17 24.93
C GLN A 417 -41.34 -12.40 25.30
N GLY A 418 -41.20 -13.35 24.36
CA GLY A 418 -40.34 -14.52 24.51
C GLY A 418 -40.67 -15.38 25.74
N ASP A 419 -39.64 -15.83 26.45
CA ASP A 419 -39.81 -16.68 27.63
C ASP A 419 -40.44 -15.95 28.82
N PHE A 420 -40.30 -14.61 28.93
CA PHE A 420 -41.00 -13.83 29.95
C PHE A 420 -42.52 -13.92 29.80
N ARG A 421 -43.05 -13.93 28.56
CA ARG A 421 -44.47 -14.20 28.30
C ARG A 421 -44.89 -15.59 28.79
N LYS A 422 -44.04 -16.60 28.60
CA LYS A 422 -44.30 -17.97 29.06
C LYS A 422 -44.33 -18.05 30.59
N VAL A 423 -43.46 -17.33 31.28
CA VAL A 423 -43.45 -17.26 32.75
C VAL A 423 -44.76 -16.67 33.27
N ILE A 424 -45.16 -15.49 32.77
CA ILE A 424 -46.42 -14.85 33.19
C ILE A 424 -47.64 -15.72 32.83
N GLY A 425 -47.66 -16.31 31.62
CA GLY A 425 -48.71 -17.26 31.23
C GLY A 425 -48.72 -18.52 32.10
N GLY A 426 -47.55 -18.98 32.54
CA GLY A 426 -47.40 -20.08 33.49
C GLY A 426 -48.01 -19.76 34.86
N ILE A 427 -47.77 -18.54 35.38
CA ILE A 427 -48.37 -18.07 36.64
C ILE A 427 -49.90 -18.03 36.52
N ASN A 428 -50.43 -17.51 35.41
CA ASN A 428 -51.88 -17.51 35.16
C ASN A 428 -52.46 -18.94 35.13
N LYS A 429 -51.76 -19.91 34.52
CA LYS A 429 -52.17 -21.32 34.52
C LYS A 429 -52.16 -21.95 35.91
N VAL A 430 -51.18 -21.60 36.75
CA VAL A 430 -51.14 -22.06 38.15
C VAL A 430 -52.35 -21.51 38.91
N LEU A 431 -52.68 -20.23 38.73
CA LEU A 431 -53.88 -19.62 39.32
C LEU A 431 -55.15 -20.35 38.85
N ASP A 432 -55.31 -20.60 37.55
CA ASP A 432 -56.48 -21.32 37.01
C ASP A 432 -56.60 -22.75 37.56
N ALA A 433 -55.48 -23.45 37.72
CA ALA A 433 -55.44 -24.81 38.27
C ALA A 433 -55.86 -24.87 39.74
N VAL A 434 -55.66 -23.80 40.51
CA VAL A 434 -56.08 -23.68 41.91
C VAL A 434 -57.51 -23.17 42.03
N ILE A 435 -57.90 -22.21 41.19
CA ILE A 435 -59.20 -21.52 41.28
C ILE A 435 -60.35 -22.39 40.77
N THR A 436 -60.13 -23.15 39.69
CA THR A 436 -61.19 -23.98 39.09
C THR A 436 -61.76 -25.02 40.06
N PRO A 437 -60.94 -25.83 40.78
CA PRO A 437 -61.46 -26.76 41.79
C PRO A 437 -62.10 -26.07 43.00
N LEU A 438 -61.59 -24.91 43.42
CA LEU A 438 -62.18 -24.14 44.52
C LEU A 438 -63.57 -23.61 44.17
N ASN A 439 -63.76 -23.10 42.95
CA ASN A 439 -65.06 -22.65 42.44
C ASN A 439 -66.03 -23.83 42.28
N MET A 440 -65.54 -24.99 41.82
CA MET A 440 -66.35 -26.22 41.79
C MET A 440 -66.82 -26.60 43.20
N ALA A 441 -65.92 -26.64 44.18
CA ALA A 441 -66.29 -26.98 45.55
C ALA A 441 -67.30 -25.99 46.13
N ALA A 442 -67.11 -24.68 45.89
CA ALA A 442 -68.06 -23.65 46.27
C ALA A 442 -69.44 -23.85 45.62
N SER A 443 -69.49 -24.21 44.33
CA SER A 443 -70.74 -24.49 43.61
C SER A 443 -71.47 -25.73 44.14
N TYR A 444 -70.76 -26.79 44.53
CA TYR A 444 -71.38 -27.98 45.12
C TYR A 444 -71.92 -27.70 46.52
N VAL A 445 -71.19 -26.91 47.32
CA VAL A 445 -71.68 -26.44 48.62
C VAL A 445 -72.94 -25.59 48.45
N ASP A 446 -73.00 -24.72 47.42
CA ASP A 446 -74.20 -23.93 47.10
C ASP A 446 -75.39 -24.81 46.64
N ASN A 447 -75.16 -25.84 45.81
CA ASN A 447 -76.20 -26.77 45.40
C ASN A 447 -76.77 -27.56 46.59
N PHE A 448 -75.90 -28.03 47.51
CA PHE A 448 -76.36 -28.67 48.74
C PHE A 448 -77.16 -27.73 49.63
N ALA A 449 -76.75 -26.46 49.74
CA ALA A 449 -77.48 -25.44 50.49
C ALA A 449 -78.89 -25.17 49.90
N LYS A 450 -79.05 -25.35 48.59
CA LYS A 450 -80.34 -25.23 47.87
C LYS A 450 -81.17 -26.52 47.88
N GLY A 451 -80.67 -27.60 48.48
CA GLY A 451 -81.36 -28.88 48.55
C GLY A 451 -81.37 -29.68 47.24
N THR A 452 -80.62 -29.22 46.22
CA THR A 452 -80.43 -29.96 44.96
C THR A 452 -79.23 -30.88 45.14
N ILE A 453 -79.39 -32.17 44.86
CA ILE A 453 -78.27 -33.12 44.90
C ILE A 453 -77.67 -33.16 43.50
N PRO A 454 -76.54 -32.47 43.24
CA PRO A 454 -75.91 -32.49 41.93
C PRO A 454 -75.41 -33.90 41.61
N ASN A 455 -75.18 -34.15 40.32
CA ASN A 455 -74.53 -35.38 39.88
C ASN A 455 -73.15 -35.52 40.55
N ARG A 456 -72.69 -36.76 40.71
CA ARG A 456 -71.34 -37.00 41.21
C ARG A 456 -70.33 -36.31 40.28
N ILE A 457 -69.37 -35.61 40.86
CA ILE A 457 -68.26 -34.99 40.15
C ILE A 457 -67.46 -36.11 39.48
N THR A 458 -67.47 -36.09 38.15
CA THR A 458 -66.73 -37.03 37.30
C THR A 458 -65.45 -36.43 36.73
N ASP A 459 -65.19 -35.14 36.95
CA ASP A 459 -63.94 -34.50 36.53
C ASP A 459 -62.77 -35.10 37.29
N SER A 460 -61.66 -35.29 36.57
CA SER A 460 -60.43 -35.83 37.13
C SER A 460 -59.65 -34.70 37.78
N TYR A 461 -59.57 -34.73 39.10
CA TYR A 461 -58.68 -33.87 39.88
C TYR A 461 -57.52 -34.73 40.41
N ASN A 462 -56.43 -34.09 40.82
CA ASN A 462 -55.25 -34.77 41.36
C ASN A 462 -54.94 -34.25 42.77
N GLY A 463 -54.27 -35.08 43.58
CA GLY A 463 -53.86 -34.70 44.94
C GLY A 463 -55.04 -34.27 45.82
N ASP A 464 -54.87 -33.19 46.57
CA ASP A 464 -55.85 -32.69 47.55
C ASP A 464 -57.19 -32.30 46.92
N PHE A 465 -57.20 -31.81 45.66
CA PHE A 465 -58.45 -31.49 44.96
C PHE A 465 -59.27 -32.75 44.63
N ASN A 466 -58.61 -33.90 44.44
CA ASN A 466 -59.33 -35.16 44.30
C ASN A 466 -59.98 -35.60 45.62
N VAL A 467 -59.35 -35.30 46.76
CA VAL A 467 -59.93 -35.55 48.09
C VAL A 467 -61.19 -34.70 48.29
N ILE A 468 -61.15 -33.41 47.92
CA ILE A 468 -62.33 -32.53 47.96
C ILE A 468 -63.46 -33.08 47.09
N LYS A 469 -63.14 -33.46 45.84
CA LYS A 469 -64.07 -34.10 44.92
C LYS A 469 -64.69 -35.37 45.50
N ASP A 470 -63.89 -36.26 46.09
CA ASP A 470 -64.35 -37.53 46.67
C ASP A 470 -65.24 -37.31 47.89
N ASN A 471 -64.93 -36.32 48.74
CA ASN A 471 -65.76 -35.94 49.89
C ASN A 471 -67.12 -35.37 49.45
N LEU A 472 -67.14 -34.47 48.47
CA LEU A 472 -68.38 -33.94 47.90
C LEU A 472 -69.22 -35.05 47.25
N ASN A 473 -68.56 -36.00 46.56
CA ASN A 473 -69.21 -37.17 46.01
C ASN A 473 -69.77 -38.13 47.06
N ALA A 474 -69.07 -38.32 48.19
CA ALA A 474 -69.59 -39.08 49.31
C ALA A 474 -70.88 -38.44 49.86
N CYS A 475 -70.91 -37.11 49.96
CA CYS A 475 -72.09 -36.34 50.33
C CYS A 475 -73.25 -36.54 49.34
N VAL A 476 -73.00 -36.41 48.02
CA VAL A 476 -73.97 -36.72 46.95
C VAL A 476 -74.53 -38.14 47.09
N GLY A 477 -73.68 -39.12 47.44
CA GLY A 477 -74.09 -40.51 47.63
C GLY A 477 -75.03 -40.69 48.83
N ALA A 478 -74.68 -40.11 49.98
CA ALA A 478 -75.49 -40.17 51.18
C ALA A 478 -76.87 -39.51 50.98
N LEU A 479 -76.91 -38.35 50.33
CA LEU A 479 -78.17 -37.65 50.04
C LEU A 479 -79.04 -38.42 49.05
N ASN A 480 -78.46 -39.05 48.01
CA ASN A 480 -79.22 -39.85 47.05
C ASN A 480 -79.85 -41.10 47.68
N LEU A 481 -79.15 -41.77 48.61
CA LEU A 481 -79.73 -42.87 49.36
C LEU A 481 -80.96 -42.41 50.16
N LEU A 482 -80.90 -41.22 50.77
CA LEU A 482 -82.00 -40.68 51.56
C LEU A 482 -83.23 -40.39 50.69
N VAL A 483 -83.02 -39.81 49.51
CA VAL A 483 -84.08 -39.56 48.51
C VAL A 483 -84.65 -40.88 47.96
N SER A 484 -83.81 -41.88 47.73
CA SER A 484 -84.25 -43.20 47.29
C SER A 484 -85.17 -43.87 48.31
N ASP A 485 -84.81 -43.82 49.59
CA ASP A 485 -85.65 -44.38 50.66
C ASP A 485 -86.95 -43.59 50.83
N ALA A 486 -86.91 -42.26 50.71
CA ALA A 486 -88.11 -41.43 50.70
C ALA A 486 -89.06 -41.79 49.54
N ASN A 487 -88.52 -41.99 48.33
CA ASN A 487 -89.30 -42.42 47.15
C ASN A 487 -89.82 -43.85 47.28
N MET A 488 -89.05 -44.78 47.86
CA MET A 488 -89.48 -46.15 48.13
C MET A 488 -90.67 -46.16 49.10
N LEU A 489 -90.55 -45.44 50.23
CA LEU A 489 -91.61 -45.32 51.23
C LEU A 489 -92.84 -44.60 50.67
N SER A 490 -92.64 -43.56 49.86
CA SER A 490 -93.71 -42.84 49.16
C SER A 490 -94.47 -43.76 48.19
N ASN A 491 -93.76 -44.54 47.38
CA ASN A 491 -94.37 -45.51 46.47
C ASN A 491 -95.08 -46.65 47.22
N ALA A 492 -94.53 -47.13 48.34
CA ALA A 492 -95.18 -48.12 49.18
C ALA A 492 -96.49 -47.57 49.79
N ALA A 493 -96.48 -46.31 50.24
CA ALA A 493 -97.67 -45.62 50.72
C ALA A 493 -98.72 -45.43 49.60
N LEU A 494 -98.30 -45.08 48.37
CA LEU A 494 -99.18 -44.99 47.18
C LEU A 494 -99.81 -46.33 46.80
N GLN A 495 -99.13 -47.45 47.10
CA GLN A 495 -99.65 -48.81 46.91
C GLN A 495 -100.46 -49.34 48.12
N ASN A 496 -100.78 -48.48 49.09
CA ASN A 496 -101.43 -48.84 50.36
C ASN A 496 -100.68 -49.90 51.21
N LYS A 497 -99.37 -50.07 50.99
CA LYS A 497 -98.50 -50.95 51.77
C LYS A 497 -97.79 -50.16 52.88
N LEU A 498 -98.58 -49.71 53.86
CA LEU A 498 -98.13 -48.84 54.96
C LEU A 498 -97.28 -49.57 56.03
N ASP A 499 -97.03 -50.87 55.84
CA ASP A 499 -96.13 -51.71 56.63
C ASP A 499 -94.67 -51.69 56.13
N THR A 500 -94.41 -51.13 54.94
CA THR A 500 -93.05 -51.03 54.38
C THR A 500 -92.21 -50.02 55.18
N ARG A 501 -90.95 -50.37 55.50
CA ARG A 501 -89.99 -49.52 56.22
C ARG A 501 -88.68 -49.38 55.44
N ALA A 502 -88.07 -48.21 55.52
CA ALA A 502 -86.75 -47.98 54.95
C ALA A 502 -85.67 -48.54 55.88
N ASP A 503 -84.56 -49.03 55.32
CA ASP A 503 -83.48 -49.66 56.08
C ASP A 503 -82.48 -48.60 56.60
N ALA A 504 -82.62 -48.24 57.87
CA ALA A 504 -81.78 -47.23 58.52
C ALA A 504 -80.28 -47.60 58.57
N SER A 505 -79.91 -48.88 58.44
CA SER A 505 -78.50 -49.32 58.53
C SER A 505 -77.63 -48.82 57.37
N LYS A 506 -78.24 -48.45 56.23
CA LYS A 506 -77.57 -47.93 55.02
C LYS A 506 -77.11 -46.47 55.13
N HIS A 507 -77.55 -45.76 56.16
CA HIS A 507 -77.24 -44.34 56.38
C HIS A 507 -76.27 -44.16 57.55
N LEU A 508 -75.49 -43.08 57.54
CA LEU A 508 -74.52 -42.74 58.60
C LEU A 508 -74.87 -41.37 59.21
N GLY A 509 -74.53 -41.17 60.49
CA GLY A 509 -74.72 -39.88 61.18
C GLY A 509 -76.20 -39.44 61.26
N ASP A 510 -76.46 -38.14 61.06
CA ASP A 510 -77.81 -37.58 61.18
C ASP A 510 -78.77 -38.01 60.05
N TYR A 511 -78.26 -38.43 58.89
CA TYR A 511 -79.08 -39.00 57.83
C TYR A 511 -79.79 -40.30 58.27
N ARG A 512 -79.16 -41.10 59.13
CA ARG A 512 -79.78 -42.29 59.74
C ARG A 512 -80.96 -41.93 60.63
N LYS A 513 -80.78 -40.90 61.48
CA LYS A 513 -81.84 -40.41 62.39
C LYS A 513 -83.08 -39.94 61.63
N ILE A 514 -82.91 -39.32 60.45
CA ILE A 514 -84.02 -38.91 59.57
C ILE A 514 -84.84 -40.13 59.13
N VAL A 515 -84.20 -41.20 58.66
CA VAL A 515 -84.87 -42.42 58.19
C VAL A 515 -85.60 -43.15 59.34
N GLU A 516 -84.96 -43.24 60.52
CA GLU A 516 -85.59 -43.77 61.73
C GLU A 516 -86.85 -42.98 62.14
N GLY A 517 -86.80 -41.64 62.04
CA GLY A 517 -87.95 -40.77 62.32
C GLY A 517 -89.13 -40.91 61.34
N VAL A 518 -88.85 -41.08 60.04
CA VAL A 518 -89.89 -41.34 59.03
C VAL A 518 -90.56 -42.70 59.26
N ASN A 519 -89.78 -43.72 59.61
CA ASN A 519 -90.32 -45.04 59.99
C ASN A 519 -91.26 -44.95 61.21
N GLY A 520 -90.87 -44.22 62.26
CA GLY A 520 -91.74 -43.99 63.44
C GLY A 520 -93.02 -43.20 63.14
N THR A 521 -93.00 -42.33 62.11
CA THR A 521 -94.20 -41.62 61.64
C THR A 521 -95.18 -42.56 60.94
N LEU A 522 -94.69 -43.51 60.13
CA LEU A 522 -95.51 -44.55 59.49
C LEU A 522 -96.16 -45.49 60.53
N ASP A 523 -95.46 -45.78 61.63
CA ASP A 523 -96.02 -46.52 62.77
C ASP A 523 -97.22 -45.78 63.41
N THR A 524 -97.20 -44.44 63.38
CA THR A 524 -98.27 -43.60 63.92
C THR A 524 -99.48 -43.49 62.96
N ILE A 525 -99.26 -43.55 61.64
CA ILE A 525 -100.34 -43.52 60.63
C ILE A 525 -101.15 -44.83 60.62
N VAL A 526 -100.51 -45.99 60.84
CA VAL A 526 -101.21 -47.27 61.02
C VAL A 526 -102.13 -47.25 62.27
N ALA A 527 -101.83 -46.40 63.26
CA ALA A 527 -102.64 -46.23 64.46
C ALA A 527 -103.85 -45.29 64.29
N LYS A 528 -104.02 -44.59 63.14
CA LYS A 528 -104.97 -43.46 62.99
C LYS A 528 -106.01 -43.62 61.86
N ASN A 529 -106.57 -44.83 61.68
CA ASN A 529 -107.80 -45.09 60.91
C ASN A 529 -108.96 -45.48 61.84
N ALA A 530 -109.32 -44.54 62.71
CA ALA A 530 -110.65 -44.44 63.30
C ALA A 530 -111.10 -42.96 63.23
N GLU A 531 -112.18 -42.75 62.48
CA GLU A 531 -113.13 -41.61 62.45
C GLU A 531 -112.78 -40.29 61.71
N ASP A 532 -113.48 -40.14 60.56
CA ASP A 532 -114.16 -38.99 59.93
C ASP A 532 -113.53 -37.58 59.86
N ALA A 533 -113.49 -37.00 58.64
CA ALA A 533 -113.87 -35.59 58.42
C ALA A 533 -113.99 -35.18 56.93
N ALA A 534 -115.00 -34.34 56.70
CA ALA A 534 -115.47 -33.71 55.47
C ALA A 534 -114.49 -32.76 54.73
N ALA A 535 -114.64 -32.63 53.40
CA ALA A 535 -115.01 -31.37 52.69
C ALA A 535 -114.81 -31.44 51.16
N LYS A 536 -115.91 -31.61 50.41
CA LYS A 536 -116.01 -31.53 48.94
C LYS A 536 -116.30 -30.09 48.47
N ALA A 537 -115.29 -29.22 48.28
CA ALA A 537 -115.57 -27.83 47.83
C ALA A 537 -114.56 -27.14 46.88
N THR A 538 -113.56 -27.81 46.29
CA THR A 538 -112.42 -27.14 45.60
C THR A 538 -112.25 -27.44 44.09
N ALA A 539 -113.25 -27.94 43.38
CA ALA A 539 -113.06 -28.38 41.97
C ALA A 539 -113.28 -27.30 40.88
N ALA A 540 -113.88 -26.15 41.18
CA ALA A 540 -114.19 -25.13 40.17
C ALA A 540 -113.07 -24.08 39.94
N GLN A 541 -112.06 -24.00 40.82
CA GLN A 541 -110.97 -23.02 40.72
C GLN A 541 -109.82 -23.47 39.81
N VAL A 542 -109.64 -24.78 39.61
CA VAL A 542 -108.45 -25.37 38.96
C VAL A 542 -108.40 -25.14 37.44
N LEU A 543 -109.56 -25.08 36.77
CA LEU A 543 -109.62 -24.88 35.31
C LEU A 543 -109.28 -23.44 34.90
N SER A 544 -109.71 -22.44 35.67
CA SER A 544 -109.37 -21.03 35.40
C SER A 544 -107.87 -20.80 35.55
N ASN A 545 -107.27 -21.32 36.63
CA ASN A 545 -105.84 -21.18 36.89
C ASN A 545 -104.99 -21.87 35.80
N ALA A 546 -105.45 -22.98 35.22
CA ALA A 546 -104.70 -23.70 34.20
C ALA A 546 -104.60 -22.95 32.86
N VAL A 547 -105.69 -22.28 32.43
CA VAL A 547 -105.67 -21.45 31.21
C VAL A 547 -104.81 -20.21 31.44
N GLU A 548 -104.87 -19.62 32.64
CA GLU A 548 -104.02 -18.50 33.04
C GLU A 548 -102.53 -18.87 33.05
N GLU A 549 -102.18 -20.06 33.55
CA GLU A 549 -100.80 -20.56 33.54
C GLU A 549 -100.30 -20.88 32.13
N VAL A 550 -101.13 -21.44 31.25
CA VAL A 550 -100.76 -21.67 29.83
C VAL A 550 -100.54 -20.34 29.11
N GLN A 551 -101.45 -19.38 29.29
CA GLN A 551 -101.29 -18.03 28.75
C GLN A 551 -100.05 -17.34 29.33
N HIS A 552 -99.74 -17.55 30.60
CA HIS A 552 -98.55 -17.01 31.24
C HIS A 552 -97.26 -17.61 30.65
N VAL A 553 -97.21 -18.93 30.43
CA VAL A 553 -96.00 -19.59 29.88
C VAL A 553 -95.83 -19.33 28.39
N VAL A 554 -96.92 -19.30 27.61
CA VAL A 554 -96.86 -18.88 26.20
C VAL A 554 -96.53 -17.39 26.08
N GLY A 555 -97.07 -16.55 26.98
CA GLY A 555 -96.71 -15.14 27.08
C GLY A 555 -95.25 -14.93 27.48
N ALA A 556 -94.72 -15.76 28.39
CA ALA A 556 -93.31 -15.79 28.74
C ALA A 556 -92.45 -16.22 27.54
N ALA A 557 -92.84 -17.25 26.79
CA ALA A 557 -92.14 -17.68 25.58
C ALA A 557 -92.16 -16.59 24.47
N GLN A 558 -93.27 -15.87 24.31
CA GLN A 558 -93.36 -14.69 23.43
C GLN A 558 -92.47 -13.54 23.91
N ALA A 559 -92.24 -13.43 25.22
CA ALA A 559 -91.29 -12.51 25.84
C ALA A 559 -89.84 -13.05 25.86
N ASN A 560 -89.55 -14.05 25.02
CA ASN A 560 -88.26 -14.74 24.90
C ASN A 560 -87.82 -15.47 26.18
N ASP A 561 -88.71 -15.69 27.14
CA ASP A 561 -88.44 -16.47 28.34
C ASP A 561 -88.87 -17.93 28.12
N LEU A 562 -87.93 -18.72 27.60
CA LEU A 562 -88.08 -20.16 27.39
C LEU A 562 -87.75 -20.96 28.66
N THR A 563 -87.62 -20.32 29.83
CA THR A 563 -87.35 -21.01 31.11
C THR A 563 -88.62 -21.46 31.82
N GLN A 564 -89.75 -20.81 31.52
CA GLN A 564 -91.03 -21.08 32.16
C GLN A 564 -91.63 -22.39 31.63
N ARG A 565 -92.23 -23.16 32.54
CA ARG A 565 -92.97 -24.38 32.22
C ARG A 565 -94.29 -24.36 32.98
N ILE A 566 -95.32 -24.94 32.39
CA ILE A 566 -96.63 -24.99 33.05
C ILE A 566 -96.58 -26.08 34.12
N SER A 567 -96.96 -25.74 35.36
CA SER A 567 -96.98 -26.69 36.48
C SER A 567 -98.12 -27.68 36.30
N LEU A 568 -97.77 -28.95 36.22
CA LEU A 568 -98.72 -30.06 36.14
C LEU A 568 -99.38 -30.38 37.49
N GLN A 569 -98.95 -29.70 38.57
CA GLN A 569 -99.40 -29.98 39.94
C GLN A 569 -100.86 -29.53 40.13
N GLY A 570 -101.71 -30.47 40.59
CA GLY A 570 -103.15 -30.24 40.80
C GLY A 570 -104.00 -30.28 39.52
N LYS A 571 -103.42 -30.56 38.35
CA LYS A 571 -104.12 -30.63 37.05
C LYS A 571 -104.16 -32.08 36.57
N SER A 572 -105.29 -32.52 36.01
CA SER A 572 -105.46 -33.91 35.54
C SER A 572 -106.38 -33.96 34.31
N GLY A 573 -106.32 -35.05 33.55
CA GLY A 573 -107.08 -35.21 32.30
C GLY A 573 -106.54 -34.36 31.15
N GLU A 574 -107.42 -33.86 30.27
CA GLU A 574 -107.02 -33.16 29.04
C GLU A 574 -106.25 -31.85 29.28
N ILE A 575 -106.46 -31.20 30.42
CA ILE A 575 -105.72 -29.99 30.82
C ILE A 575 -104.23 -30.31 31.00
N ALA A 576 -103.89 -31.46 31.59
CA ALA A 576 -102.50 -31.85 31.80
C ALA A 576 -101.78 -32.13 30.47
N HIS A 577 -102.46 -32.77 29.51
CA HIS A 577 -101.88 -33.07 28.19
C HIS A 577 -101.61 -31.83 27.34
N LEU A 578 -102.50 -30.82 27.38
CA LEU A 578 -102.22 -29.55 26.71
C LEU A 578 -100.99 -28.85 27.31
N CYS A 579 -100.87 -28.84 28.64
CA CYS A 579 -99.71 -28.29 29.34
C CYS A 579 -98.41 -29.04 28.99
N GLU A 580 -98.45 -30.36 28.86
CA GLU A 580 -97.30 -31.17 28.40
C GLU A 580 -96.89 -30.84 26.95
N GLY A 581 -97.85 -30.74 26.03
CA GLY A 581 -97.58 -30.41 24.62
C GLY A 581 -96.93 -29.03 24.45
N VAL A 582 -97.39 -28.03 25.23
CA VAL A 582 -96.78 -26.69 25.26
C VAL A 582 -95.37 -26.75 25.83
N ASN A 583 -95.14 -27.51 26.91
CA ASN A 583 -93.80 -27.69 27.48
C ASN A 583 -92.83 -28.35 26.47
N ALA A 584 -93.27 -29.37 25.72
CA ALA A 584 -92.44 -30.07 24.72
C ALA A 584 -92.06 -29.19 23.50
N LEU A 585 -92.94 -28.27 23.08
CA LEU A 585 -92.61 -27.28 22.05
C LEU A 585 -91.52 -26.32 22.52
N ILE A 586 -91.62 -25.85 23.77
CA ILE A 586 -90.61 -24.97 24.38
C ILE A 586 -89.26 -25.71 24.51
N ASP A 587 -89.27 -27.01 24.82
CA ASP A 587 -88.05 -27.82 24.88
C ASP A 587 -87.34 -27.95 23.51
N ASN A 588 -88.07 -28.21 22.42
CA ASN A 588 -87.49 -28.27 21.08
C ASN A 588 -86.91 -26.93 20.62
N LEU A 589 -87.62 -25.83 20.88
CA LEU A 589 -87.10 -24.48 20.61
C LEU A 589 -85.84 -24.20 21.43
N THR A 590 -85.80 -24.63 22.69
CA THR A 590 -84.62 -24.51 23.55
C THR A 590 -83.42 -25.25 22.95
N GLU A 591 -83.60 -26.44 22.36
CA GLU A 591 -82.52 -27.23 21.74
C GLU A 591 -81.97 -26.59 20.45
N VAL A 592 -82.84 -26.13 19.54
CA VAL A 592 -82.39 -25.47 18.29
C VAL A 592 -81.62 -24.19 18.61
N ILE A 593 -82.11 -23.39 19.56
CA ILE A 593 -81.43 -22.16 19.98
C ILE A 593 -80.07 -22.50 20.64
N ALA A 594 -79.96 -23.59 21.39
CA ALA A 594 -78.70 -24.05 21.96
C ALA A 594 -77.67 -24.47 20.88
N GLN A 595 -78.09 -25.20 19.84
CA GLN A 595 -77.21 -25.58 18.73
C GLN A 595 -76.73 -24.37 17.91
N VAL A 596 -77.62 -23.41 17.67
CA VAL A 596 -77.28 -22.15 16.97
C VAL A 596 -76.26 -21.34 17.80
N LYS A 597 -76.41 -21.32 19.13
CA LYS A 597 -75.46 -20.70 20.04
C LYS A 597 -74.07 -21.37 19.99
N GLU A 598 -74.02 -22.70 20.02
CA GLU A 598 -72.76 -23.47 19.92
C GLU A 598 -72.06 -23.27 18.55
N ALA A 599 -72.82 -23.25 17.45
CA ALA A 599 -72.29 -22.97 16.12
C ALA A 599 -71.72 -21.55 16.04
N GLY A 600 -72.41 -20.56 16.62
CA GLY A 600 -71.92 -19.19 16.75
C GLY A 600 -70.59 -19.10 17.52
N GLU A 601 -70.49 -19.77 18.67
CA GLU A 601 -69.27 -19.82 19.48
C GLU A 601 -68.08 -20.45 18.73
N THR A 602 -68.35 -21.48 17.93
CA THR A 602 -67.33 -22.14 17.09
C THR A 602 -66.85 -21.23 15.96
N ILE A 603 -67.77 -20.56 15.24
CA ILE A 603 -67.42 -19.61 14.17
C ILE A 603 -66.61 -18.44 14.76
N ASN A 604 -67.02 -17.91 15.91
CA ASN A 604 -66.32 -16.81 16.58
C ASN A 604 -64.89 -17.19 16.97
N THR A 605 -64.68 -18.42 17.48
CA THR A 605 -63.35 -18.94 17.81
C THR A 605 -62.48 -19.08 16.55
N ALA A 606 -63.00 -19.72 15.50
CA ALA A 606 -62.28 -19.90 14.25
C ALA A 606 -61.95 -18.56 13.56
N ALA A 607 -62.87 -17.60 13.57
CA ALA A 607 -62.65 -16.26 13.04
C ALA A 607 -61.58 -15.50 13.86
N GLY A 608 -61.55 -15.68 15.19
CA GLY A 608 -60.49 -15.16 16.05
C GLY A 608 -59.11 -15.76 15.75
N GLU A 609 -59.02 -17.06 15.48
CA GLU A 609 -57.79 -17.72 15.04
C GLU A 609 -57.32 -17.21 13.67
N ILE A 610 -58.24 -17.04 12.71
CA ILE A 610 -57.93 -16.45 11.39
C ILE A 610 -57.42 -15.02 11.53
N SER A 611 -58.07 -14.20 12.36
CA SER A 611 -57.64 -12.81 12.62
C SER A 611 -56.23 -12.77 13.23
N SER A 612 -55.93 -13.62 14.22
CA SER A 612 -54.59 -13.73 14.78
C SER A 612 -53.56 -14.22 13.77
N GLY A 613 -53.92 -15.18 12.91
CA GLY A 613 -53.05 -15.67 11.84
C GLY A 613 -52.74 -14.59 10.79
N ASN A 614 -53.72 -13.77 10.44
CA ASN A 614 -53.53 -12.64 9.53
C ASN A 614 -52.64 -11.56 10.13
N ASN A 615 -52.73 -11.29 11.44
CA ASN A 615 -51.82 -10.34 12.10
C ASN A 615 -50.35 -10.82 12.05
N ASP A 616 -50.09 -12.12 12.23
CA ASP A 616 -48.73 -12.68 12.05
C ASP A 616 -48.27 -12.55 10.59
N LEU A 617 -49.15 -12.87 9.63
CA LEU A 617 -48.85 -12.72 8.22
C LEU A 617 -48.60 -11.25 7.83
N SER A 618 -49.33 -10.30 8.43
CA SER A 618 -49.12 -8.86 8.25
C SER A 618 -47.72 -8.45 8.70
N SER A 619 -47.33 -8.82 9.94
CA SER A 619 -46.02 -8.48 10.48
C SER A 619 -44.88 -9.07 9.65
N ARG A 620 -45.03 -10.31 9.18
CA ARG A 620 -44.06 -10.95 8.29
C ARG A 620 -43.99 -10.31 6.93
N THR A 621 -45.12 -9.83 6.39
CA THR A 621 -45.19 -9.11 5.11
C THR A 621 -44.51 -7.74 5.23
N GLU A 622 -44.69 -7.01 6.33
CA GLU A 622 -43.98 -5.77 6.63
C GLU A 622 -42.46 -5.98 6.77
N GLN A 623 -42.05 -7.03 7.49
CA GLN A 623 -40.63 -7.37 7.63
C GLN A 623 -40.00 -7.76 6.28
N GLN A 624 -40.76 -8.48 5.44
CA GLN A 624 -40.33 -8.84 4.09
C GLN A 624 -40.19 -7.59 3.20
N ALA A 625 -41.12 -6.63 3.28
CA ALA A 625 -41.02 -5.36 2.57
C ALA A 625 -39.75 -4.58 2.97
N SER A 626 -39.47 -4.48 4.28
CA SER A 626 -38.25 -3.81 4.77
C SER A 626 -36.97 -4.52 4.29
N SER A 627 -36.96 -5.85 4.25
CA SER A 627 -35.81 -6.62 3.74
C SER A 627 -35.62 -6.44 2.23
N LEU A 628 -36.72 -6.32 1.48
CA LEU A 628 -36.70 -6.03 0.05
C LEU A 628 -36.17 -4.62 -0.24
N GLU A 629 -36.53 -3.61 0.56
CA GLU A 629 -35.97 -2.25 0.46
C GLU A 629 -34.45 -2.23 0.65
N GLU A 630 -33.94 -2.89 1.69
CA GLU A 630 -32.50 -2.96 1.95
C GLU A 630 -31.75 -3.70 0.83
N THR A 631 -32.36 -4.77 0.32
CA THR A 631 -31.83 -5.54 -0.81
C THR A 631 -31.83 -4.69 -2.08
N ALA A 632 -32.91 -3.97 -2.38
CA ALA A 632 -33.02 -3.10 -3.54
C ALA A 632 -31.96 -1.99 -3.51
N SER A 633 -31.81 -1.30 -2.37
CA SER A 633 -30.78 -0.26 -2.15
C SER A 633 -29.36 -0.81 -2.35
N SER A 634 -29.07 -1.99 -1.81
CA SER A 634 -27.79 -2.67 -2.00
C SER A 634 -27.55 -3.03 -3.47
N MET A 635 -28.58 -3.49 -4.18
CA MET A 635 -28.52 -3.81 -5.60
C MET A 635 -28.33 -2.57 -6.48
N GLU A 636 -28.92 -1.42 -6.14
CA GLU A 636 -28.67 -0.14 -6.83
C GLU A 636 -27.21 0.30 -6.66
N GLN A 637 -26.66 0.20 -5.45
CA GLN A 637 -25.26 0.53 -5.19
C GLN A 637 -24.30 -0.41 -5.95
N LEU A 638 -24.62 -1.71 -6.01
CA LEU A 638 -23.88 -2.69 -6.81
C LEU A 638 -23.97 -2.37 -8.31
N ALA A 639 -25.17 -2.05 -8.82
CA ALA A 639 -25.37 -1.66 -10.21
C ALA A 639 -24.51 -0.44 -10.58
N SER A 640 -24.50 0.57 -9.72
CA SER A 640 -23.68 1.78 -9.88
C SER A 640 -22.18 1.44 -9.94
N THR A 641 -21.71 0.60 -9.02
CA THR A 641 -20.29 0.20 -8.95
C THR A 641 -19.87 -0.63 -10.15
N VAL A 642 -20.69 -1.59 -10.60
CA VAL A 642 -20.43 -2.41 -11.78
C VAL A 642 -20.41 -1.56 -13.05
N LYS A 643 -21.34 -0.60 -13.18
CA LYS A 643 -21.35 0.38 -14.28
C LYS A 643 -20.08 1.23 -14.28
N GLN A 644 -19.65 1.72 -13.12
CA GLN A 644 -18.41 2.47 -12.98
C GLN A 644 -17.18 1.63 -13.35
N ASN A 645 -17.15 0.35 -12.95
CA ASN A 645 -16.07 -0.57 -13.32
C ASN A 645 -16.00 -0.82 -14.83
N ALA A 646 -17.15 -0.99 -15.49
CA ALA A 646 -17.22 -1.14 -16.94
C ALA A 646 -16.65 0.09 -17.67
N GLU A 647 -17.01 1.30 -17.21
CA GLU A 647 -16.49 2.54 -17.79
C GLU A 647 -15.00 2.75 -17.50
N ASN A 648 -14.55 2.45 -16.28
CA ASN A 648 -13.12 2.49 -15.92
C ASN A 648 -12.30 1.51 -16.77
N ALA A 649 -12.77 0.29 -16.98
CA ALA A 649 -12.12 -0.69 -17.84
C ALA A 649 -12.05 -0.20 -19.30
N LYS A 650 -13.12 0.42 -19.80
CA LYS A 650 -13.14 1.02 -21.14
C LYS A 650 -12.14 2.18 -21.26
N GLN A 651 -12.06 3.06 -20.28
CA GLN A 651 -11.08 4.16 -20.25
C GLN A 651 -9.65 3.65 -20.16
N ALA A 652 -9.39 2.66 -19.29
CA ALA A 652 -8.10 2.01 -19.17
C ALA A 652 -7.67 1.33 -20.50
N ASN A 653 -8.63 0.71 -21.21
CA ASN A 653 -8.37 0.13 -22.52
C ASN A 653 -7.98 1.22 -23.55
N GLN A 654 -8.68 2.35 -23.58
CA GLN A 654 -8.33 3.48 -24.46
C GLN A 654 -6.94 4.05 -24.14
N LEU A 655 -6.59 4.20 -22.86
CA LEU A 655 -5.27 4.65 -22.41
C LEU A 655 -4.18 3.65 -22.81
N ALA A 656 -4.42 2.35 -22.62
CA ALA A 656 -3.50 1.30 -23.04
C ALA A 656 -3.31 1.29 -24.57
N ALA A 657 -4.38 1.41 -25.34
CA ALA A 657 -4.30 1.51 -26.80
C ALA A 657 -3.50 2.74 -27.25
N ALA A 658 -3.69 3.90 -26.60
CA ALA A 658 -2.92 5.10 -26.88
C ALA A 658 -1.43 4.93 -26.52
N ALA A 659 -1.12 4.34 -25.37
CA ALA A 659 0.25 4.04 -24.95
C ALA A 659 0.93 3.05 -25.91
N SER A 660 0.20 2.03 -26.36
CA SER A 660 0.67 1.08 -27.39
C SER A 660 0.98 1.80 -28.70
N GLY A 661 0.10 2.70 -29.15
CA GLY A 661 0.35 3.52 -30.34
C GLY A 661 1.60 4.40 -30.23
N VAL A 662 1.88 4.97 -29.05
CA VAL A 662 3.12 5.72 -28.79
C VAL A 662 4.34 4.80 -28.81
N ALA A 663 4.26 3.61 -28.21
CA ALA A 663 5.35 2.65 -28.19
C ALA A 663 5.67 2.11 -29.60
N VAL A 664 4.65 1.86 -30.44
CA VAL A 664 4.83 1.49 -31.85
C VAL A 664 5.56 2.58 -32.63
N LYS A 665 5.13 3.85 -32.49
CA LYS A 665 5.84 5.00 -33.09
C LYS A 665 7.28 5.14 -32.56
N GLY A 666 7.49 4.90 -31.26
CA GLY A 666 8.82 4.88 -30.66
C GLY A 666 9.72 3.81 -31.29
N GLY A 667 9.19 2.61 -31.51
CA GLY A 667 9.87 1.53 -32.22
C GLY A 667 10.23 1.88 -33.67
N GLU A 668 9.33 2.57 -34.40
CA GLU A 668 9.59 3.05 -35.76
C GLU A 668 10.75 4.06 -35.80
N VAL A 669 10.74 5.06 -34.90
CA VAL A 669 11.81 6.06 -34.79
C VAL A 669 13.15 5.38 -34.46
N VAL A 670 13.15 4.43 -33.54
CA VAL A 670 14.35 3.63 -33.20
C VAL A 670 14.85 2.85 -34.42
N GLY A 671 13.97 2.22 -35.19
CA GLY A 671 14.33 1.56 -36.45
C GLY A 671 14.98 2.50 -37.47
N GLN A 672 14.48 3.74 -37.56
CA GLN A 672 15.07 4.79 -38.41
C GLN A 672 16.47 5.20 -37.95
N VAL A 673 16.70 5.25 -36.64
CA VAL A 673 18.04 5.50 -36.05
C VAL A 673 18.99 4.35 -36.36
N VAL A 674 18.57 3.09 -36.26
CA VAL A 674 19.38 1.92 -36.64
C VAL A 674 19.79 2.01 -38.11
N SER A 675 18.84 2.32 -39.00
CA SER A 675 19.13 2.50 -40.43
C SER A 675 20.16 3.61 -40.68
N THR A 676 20.05 4.73 -39.96
CA THR A 676 21.00 5.86 -40.07
C THR A 676 22.38 5.49 -39.57
N MET A 677 22.48 4.78 -38.43
CA MET A 677 23.74 4.30 -37.89
C MET A 677 24.43 3.30 -38.84
N SER A 678 23.66 2.43 -39.50
CA SER A 678 24.17 1.53 -40.52
C SER A 678 24.75 2.28 -41.72
N ALA A 679 24.05 3.32 -42.20
CA ALA A 679 24.55 4.18 -43.28
C ALA A 679 25.83 4.96 -42.88
N ILE A 680 25.93 5.41 -41.63
CA ILE A 680 27.15 6.04 -41.08
C ILE A 680 28.30 5.03 -41.05
N ASN A 681 28.06 3.81 -40.57
CA ASN A 681 29.07 2.75 -40.54
C ASN A 681 29.59 2.43 -41.95
N GLN A 682 28.70 2.32 -42.94
CA GLN A 682 29.08 2.12 -44.33
C GLN A 682 29.88 3.30 -44.89
N SER A 683 29.50 4.54 -44.55
CA SER A 683 30.21 5.75 -44.97
C SER A 683 31.62 5.83 -44.37
N ALA A 684 31.76 5.48 -43.09
CA ALA A 684 33.05 5.44 -42.41
C ALA A 684 33.99 4.38 -43.02
N ARG A 685 33.49 3.21 -43.41
CA ARG A 685 34.27 2.19 -44.15
C ARG A 685 34.75 2.71 -45.51
N LYS A 686 33.90 3.42 -46.27
CA LYS A 686 34.32 4.05 -47.53
C LYS A 686 35.42 5.08 -47.31
N ILE A 687 35.37 5.84 -46.21
CA ILE A 687 36.44 6.78 -45.86
C ILE A 687 37.73 6.03 -45.54
N GLU A 688 37.66 4.92 -44.80
CA GLU A 688 38.83 4.07 -44.51
C GLU A 688 39.52 3.55 -45.79
N ASP A 689 38.73 3.15 -46.79
CA ASP A 689 39.24 2.73 -48.10
C ASP A 689 39.96 3.89 -48.81
N ILE A 690 39.35 5.10 -48.82
CA ILE A 690 39.95 6.30 -49.43
C ILE A 690 41.26 6.67 -48.73
N ILE A 691 41.31 6.62 -47.40
CA ILE A 691 42.52 6.93 -46.63
C ILE A 691 43.61 5.90 -46.90
N SER A 692 43.25 4.63 -47.09
CA SER A 692 44.21 3.59 -47.49
C SER A 692 44.79 3.84 -48.90
N VAL A 693 44.00 4.39 -49.82
CA VAL A 693 44.51 4.85 -51.14
C VAL A 693 45.44 6.06 -50.99
N ILE A 694 45.10 7.04 -50.14
CA ILE A 694 45.94 8.23 -49.89
C ILE A 694 47.29 7.84 -49.28
N ASP A 695 47.30 6.91 -48.31
CA ASP A 695 48.54 6.36 -47.74
C ASP A 695 49.39 5.66 -48.82
N GLY A 696 48.74 4.91 -49.71
CA GLY A 696 49.38 4.32 -50.89
C GLY A 696 50.00 5.36 -51.84
N ILE A 697 49.30 6.46 -52.12
CA ILE A 697 49.80 7.58 -52.94
C ILE A 697 50.99 8.27 -52.25
N ALA A 698 50.90 8.50 -50.94
CA ALA A 698 51.98 9.09 -50.15
C ALA A 698 53.23 8.19 -50.19
N PHE A 699 53.07 6.88 -50.06
CA PHE A 699 54.16 5.92 -50.20
C PHE A 699 54.79 5.97 -51.60
N GLN A 700 53.99 5.91 -52.67
CA GLN A 700 54.49 6.02 -54.04
C GLN A 700 55.22 7.34 -54.27
N THR A 701 54.67 8.46 -53.81
CA THR A 701 55.27 9.80 -53.93
C THR A 701 56.62 9.88 -53.20
N ASN A 702 56.72 9.28 -52.02
CA ASN A 702 57.97 9.18 -51.26
C ASN A 702 59.05 8.38 -52.02
N ILE A 703 58.67 7.30 -52.72
CA ILE A 703 59.60 6.53 -53.57
C ILE A 703 59.99 7.32 -54.83
N LEU A 704 59.05 7.99 -55.51
CA LEU A 704 59.36 8.83 -56.66
C LEU A 704 60.30 9.99 -56.29
N ALA A 705 60.04 10.65 -55.16
CA ALA A 705 60.86 11.75 -54.66
C ALA A 705 62.27 11.27 -54.29
N LEU A 706 62.40 10.08 -53.71
CA LEU A 706 63.70 9.44 -53.47
C LEU A 706 64.45 9.19 -54.79
N ASN A 707 63.79 8.61 -55.79
CA ASN A 707 64.40 8.36 -57.09
C ASN A 707 64.83 9.66 -57.78
N ALA A 708 64.01 10.72 -57.69
CA ALA A 708 64.34 12.04 -58.22
C ALA A 708 65.52 12.69 -57.48
N ALA A 709 65.60 12.55 -56.15
CA ALA A 709 66.73 13.04 -55.37
C ALA A 709 68.04 12.33 -55.74
N VAL A 710 67.98 11.02 -56.03
CA VAL A 710 69.12 10.23 -56.51
C VAL A 710 69.57 10.69 -57.90
N GLU A 711 68.64 10.89 -58.83
CA GLU A 711 68.97 11.36 -60.18
C GLU A 711 69.49 12.80 -60.18
N ALA A 712 68.95 13.66 -59.31
CA ALA A 712 69.45 15.02 -59.09
C ALA A 712 70.87 15.04 -58.49
N ALA A 713 71.19 14.13 -57.56
CA ALA A 713 72.55 13.94 -57.05
C ALA A 713 73.51 13.45 -58.14
N ARG A 714 73.02 12.64 -59.09
CA ARG A 714 73.77 12.12 -60.24
C ARG A 714 74.14 13.21 -61.26
N ALA A 715 73.33 14.26 -61.38
CA ALA A 715 73.54 15.39 -62.27
C ALA A 715 74.52 16.48 -61.74
N GLY A 716 75.06 16.32 -60.51
CA GLY A 716 76.06 17.24 -59.94
C GLY A 716 75.54 18.65 -59.67
N GLU A 717 76.35 19.68 -59.96
CA GLU A 717 76.02 21.10 -59.71
C GLU A 717 74.72 21.56 -60.41
N GLN A 718 74.38 20.98 -61.58
CA GLN A 718 73.17 21.32 -62.33
C GLN A 718 71.88 20.75 -61.71
N GLY A 719 72.00 19.73 -60.85
CA GLY A 719 70.89 19.06 -60.18
C GLY A 719 70.53 19.62 -58.79
N ARG A 720 71.30 20.57 -58.26
CA ARG A 720 71.14 21.10 -56.88
C ARG A 720 69.72 21.61 -56.60
N GLY A 721 69.13 22.37 -57.52
CA GLY A 721 67.75 22.86 -57.38
C GLY A 721 66.72 21.74 -57.36
N PHE A 722 66.87 20.73 -58.22
CA PHE A 722 65.99 19.55 -58.27
C PHE A 722 66.12 18.67 -57.03
N ALA A 723 67.31 18.55 -56.44
CA ALA A 723 67.53 17.79 -55.21
C ALA A 723 66.81 18.41 -54.00
N VAL A 724 66.78 19.74 -53.89
CA VAL A 724 66.02 20.45 -52.84
C VAL A 724 64.52 20.22 -53.01
N VAL A 725 64.00 20.37 -54.24
CA VAL A 725 62.58 20.11 -54.53
C VAL A 725 62.22 18.64 -54.22
N ALA A 726 63.06 17.69 -54.61
CA ALA A 726 62.84 16.27 -54.32
C ALA A 726 62.87 15.97 -52.81
N GLY A 727 63.73 16.65 -52.03
CA GLY A 727 63.74 16.58 -50.57
C GLY A 727 62.45 17.11 -49.94
N GLU A 728 61.95 18.24 -50.43
CA GLU A 728 60.70 18.85 -49.95
C GLU A 728 59.47 17.99 -50.30
N VAL A 729 59.40 17.47 -51.53
CA VAL A 729 58.33 16.54 -51.95
C VAL A 729 58.35 15.26 -51.11
N ARG A 730 59.55 14.76 -50.76
CA ARG A 730 59.69 13.59 -49.88
C ARG A 730 59.21 13.89 -48.46
N ASN A 731 59.56 15.05 -47.91
CA ASN A 731 59.10 15.47 -46.57
C ASN A 731 57.57 15.60 -46.55
N LEU A 732 56.99 16.22 -47.58
CA LEU A 732 55.54 16.34 -47.74
C LEU A 732 54.86 14.97 -47.81
N ALA A 733 55.42 14.03 -48.58
CA ALA A 733 54.89 12.67 -48.68
C ALA A 733 54.92 11.92 -47.33
N GLN A 734 55.99 12.07 -46.54
CA GLN A 734 56.06 11.51 -45.17
C GLN A 734 55.02 12.13 -44.23
N ARG A 735 54.81 13.45 -44.32
CA ARG A 735 53.77 14.15 -43.54
C ARG A 735 52.37 13.69 -43.94
N SER A 736 52.10 13.51 -45.24
CA SER A 736 50.83 12.98 -45.74
C SER A 736 50.58 11.54 -45.27
N ALA A 737 51.58 10.68 -45.25
CA ALA A 737 51.46 9.31 -44.74
C ALA A 737 51.14 9.29 -43.23
N SER A 738 51.82 10.13 -42.43
CA SER A 738 51.54 10.25 -41.00
C SER A 738 50.11 10.74 -40.74
N ALA A 739 49.66 11.77 -41.46
CA ALA A 739 48.30 12.30 -41.35
C ALA A 739 47.24 11.26 -41.80
N ALA A 740 47.51 10.52 -42.88
CA ALA A 740 46.63 9.44 -43.33
C ALA A 740 46.49 8.34 -42.26
N LYS A 741 47.59 7.97 -41.58
CA LYS A 741 47.57 7.00 -40.49
C LYS A 741 46.76 7.49 -39.28
N GLU A 742 46.94 8.74 -38.87
CA GLU A 742 46.15 9.34 -37.78
C GLU A 742 44.65 9.38 -38.10
N ILE A 743 44.29 9.77 -39.33
CA ILE A 743 42.89 9.76 -39.78
C ILE A 743 42.34 8.32 -39.78
N LYS A 744 43.13 7.34 -40.24
CA LYS A 744 42.73 5.94 -40.23
C LYS A 744 42.38 5.45 -38.82
N GLU A 745 43.23 5.75 -37.83
CA GLU A 745 42.99 5.40 -36.43
C GLU A 745 41.69 6.04 -35.89
N LEU A 746 41.43 7.32 -36.20
CA LEU A 746 40.19 8.01 -35.81
C LEU A 746 38.93 7.43 -36.47
N ILE A 747 39.03 7.02 -37.74
CA ILE A 747 37.93 6.37 -38.47
C ILE A 747 37.65 4.99 -37.88
N THR A 748 38.67 4.19 -37.58
CA THR A 748 38.51 2.89 -36.93
C THR A 748 37.82 3.02 -35.56
N ASP A 749 38.23 4.00 -34.73
CA ASP A 749 37.55 4.29 -33.45
C ASP A 749 36.08 4.71 -33.66
N SER A 750 35.81 5.54 -34.66
CA SER A 750 34.45 5.98 -35.01
C SER A 750 33.57 4.80 -35.44
N VAL A 751 34.08 3.91 -36.30
CA VAL A 751 33.37 2.68 -36.72
C VAL A 751 33.04 1.80 -35.50
N SER A 752 33.99 1.64 -34.58
CA SER A 752 33.77 0.86 -33.35
C SER A 752 32.63 1.46 -32.50
N LYS A 753 32.67 2.77 -32.24
CA LYS A 753 31.64 3.47 -31.44
C LYS A 753 30.27 3.45 -32.11
N THR A 754 30.19 3.64 -33.42
CA THR A 754 28.92 3.53 -34.16
C THR A 754 28.36 2.11 -34.12
N THR A 755 29.21 1.09 -34.14
CA THR A 755 28.79 -0.32 -34.01
C THR A 755 28.22 -0.60 -32.62
N GLU A 756 28.91 -0.16 -31.55
CA GLU A 756 28.39 -0.25 -30.18
C GLU A 756 27.07 0.51 -30.00
N GLY A 757 26.98 1.72 -30.58
CA GLY A 757 25.74 2.52 -30.57
C GLY A 757 24.59 1.82 -31.30
N THR A 758 24.86 1.18 -32.43
CA THR A 758 23.86 0.40 -33.18
C THR A 758 23.28 -0.72 -32.32
N GLN A 759 24.14 -1.46 -31.60
CA GLN A 759 23.70 -2.55 -30.72
C GLN A 759 22.81 -2.05 -29.56
N GLN A 760 23.14 -0.89 -28.97
CA GLN A 760 22.34 -0.31 -27.88
C GLN A 760 20.96 0.13 -28.37
N VAL A 761 20.90 0.74 -29.56
CA VAL A 761 19.64 1.19 -30.18
C VAL A 761 18.78 -0.01 -30.58
N GLU A 762 19.38 -1.10 -31.08
CA GLU A 762 18.68 -2.34 -31.40
C GLU A 762 18.07 -2.99 -30.14
N ASN A 763 18.81 -3.03 -29.04
CA ASN A 763 18.28 -3.49 -27.75
C ASN A 763 17.13 -2.62 -27.25
N ALA A 764 17.24 -1.29 -27.39
CA ALA A 764 16.14 -0.38 -27.07
C ALA A 764 14.89 -0.66 -27.93
N GLY A 765 15.08 -0.97 -29.22
CA GLY A 765 14.00 -1.39 -30.12
C GLY A 765 13.31 -2.68 -29.66
N LYS A 766 14.09 -3.68 -29.21
CA LYS A 766 13.55 -4.92 -28.63
C LYS A 766 12.72 -4.64 -27.37
N THR A 767 13.21 -3.77 -26.46
CA THR A 767 12.45 -3.38 -25.26
C THR A 767 11.15 -2.65 -25.61
N MET A 768 11.12 -1.83 -26.67
CA MET A 768 9.86 -1.22 -27.14
C MET A 768 8.86 -2.28 -27.61
N ALA A 769 9.33 -3.33 -28.31
CA ALA A 769 8.46 -4.43 -28.72
C ALA A 769 7.88 -5.21 -27.52
N GLU A 770 8.69 -5.44 -26.47
CA GLU A 770 8.24 -6.08 -25.22
C GLU A 770 7.20 -5.23 -24.47
N ILE A 771 7.35 -3.89 -24.50
CA ILE A 771 6.35 -2.95 -23.95
C ILE A 771 5.04 -3.05 -24.73
N VAL A 772 5.08 -3.02 -26.07
CA VAL A 772 3.87 -3.15 -26.90
C VAL A 772 3.13 -4.45 -26.58
N SER A 773 3.85 -5.57 -26.49
CA SER A 773 3.26 -6.87 -26.11
C SER A 773 2.65 -6.85 -24.71
N SER A 774 3.30 -6.19 -23.74
CA SER A 774 2.79 -6.09 -22.38
C SER A 774 1.54 -5.21 -22.27
N VAL A 775 1.51 -4.08 -22.99
CA VAL A 775 0.35 -3.20 -23.05
C VAL A 775 -0.81 -3.87 -23.77
N GLN A 776 -0.54 -4.69 -24.80
CA GLN A 776 -1.58 -5.49 -25.46
C GLN A 776 -2.27 -6.45 -24.49
N ARG A 777 -1.51 -7.15 -23.63
CA ARG A 777 -2.10 -8.00 -22.58
C ARG A 777 -2.98 -7.20 -21.61
N VAL A 778 -2.60 -5.97 -21.28
CA VAL A 778 -3.44 -5.09 -20.43
C VAL A 778 -4.74 -4.74 -21.15
N THR A 779 -4.67 -4.40 -22.44
CA THR A 779 -5.85 -4.15 -23.28
C THR A 779 -6.79 -5.37 -23.32
N ASP A 780 -6.24 -6.58 -23.45
CA ASP A 780 -7.03 -7.82 -23.47
C ASP A 780 -7.74 -8.04 -22.13
N ILE A 781 -7.04 -7.90 -21.00
CA ILE A 781 -7.63 -8.02 -19.65
C ILE A 781 -8.71 -6.95 -19.43
N MET A 782 -8.48 -5.71 -19.85
CA MET A 782 -9.51 -4.66 -19.74
C MET A 782 -10.73 -4.97 -20.62
N GLY A 783 -10.53 -5.61 -21.77
CA GLY A 783 -11.60 -6.14 -22.60
C GLY A 783 -12.44 -7.19 -21.88
N GLU A 784 -11.79 -8.16 -21.23
CA GLU A 784 -12.45 -9.20 -20.42
C GLU A 784 -13.22 -8.60 -19.24
N ILE A 785 -12.62 -7.65 -18.50
CA ILE A 785 -13.29 -6.97 -17.38
C ILE A 785 -14.51 -6.19 -17.87
N SER A 786 -14.39 -5.50 -19.01
CA SER A 786 -15.51 -4.75 -19.57
C SER A 786 -16.67 -5.68 -19.99
N ALA A 787 -16.36 -6.82 -20.62
CA ALA A 787 -17.34 -7.84 -20.99
C ALA A 787 -18.01 -8.44 -19.74
N ALA A 788 -17.22 -8.87 -18.76
CA ALA A 788 -17.72 -9.43 -17.50
C ALA A 788 -18.57 -8.42 -16.71
N SER A 789 -18.16 -7.14 -16.68
CA SER A 789 -18.94 -6.08 -16.03
C SER A 789 -20.25 -5.81 -16.76
N SER A 790 -20.27 -5.89 -18.09
CA SER A 790 -21.50 -5.76 -18.88
C SER A 790 -22.46 -6.92 -18.61
N GLU A 791 -21.94 -8.14 -18.47
CA GLU A 791 -22.73 -9.32 -18.12
C GLU A 791 -23.26 -9.23 -16.68
N GLN A 792 -22.43 -8.81 -15.72
CA GLN A 792 -22.86 -8.53 -14.35
C GLN A 792 -23.95 -7.46 -14.30
N SER A 793 -23.82 -6.39 -15.10
CA SER A 793 -24.85 -5.34 -15.17
C SER A 793 -26.17 -5.91 -15.68
N ALA A 794 -26.14 -6.80 -16.68
CA ALA A 794 -27.35 -7.46 -17.17
C ALA A 794 -27.95 -8.41 -16.11
N GLY A 795 -27.12 -9.18 -15.40
CA GLY A 795 -27.56 -10.04 -14.30
C GLY A 795 -28.16 -9.25 -13.14
N ILE A 796 -27.56 -8.11 -12.79
CA ILE A 796 -28.10 -7.20 -11.76
C ILE A 796 -29.46 -6.64 -12.16
N ASN A 797 -29.65 -6.26 -13.43
CA ASN A 797 -30.95 -5.81 -13.91
C ASN A 797 -32.02 -6.91 -13.79
N GLN A 798 -31.67 -8.16 -14.12
CA GLN A 798 -32.60 -9.29 -13.93
C GLN A 798 -32.95 -9.54 -12.46
N VAL A 799 -31.97 -9.39 -11.56
CA VAL A 799 -32.23 -9.48 -10.11
C VAL A 799 -33.12 -8.31 -9.65
N ASN A 800 -32.93 -7.11 -10.20
CA ASN A 800 -33.77 -5.95 -9.90
C ASN A 800 -35.22 -6.16 -10.37
N ASP A 801 -35.42 -6.72 -11.57
CA ASP A 801 -36.75 -7.10 -12.06
C ASP A 801 -37.41 -8.15 -11.14
N ALA A 802 -36.64 -9.11 -10.63
CA ALA A 802 -37.12 -10.11 -9.69
C ALA A 802 -37.49 -9.50 -8.33
N ILE A 803 -36.71 -8.54 -7.82
CA ILE A 803 -37.02 -7.80 -6.59
C ILE A 803 -38.29 -6.98 -6.78
N THR A 804 -38.45 -6.32 -7.93
CA THR A 804 -39.68 -5.57 -8.27
C THR A 804 -40.91 -6.49 -8.29
N SER A 805 -40.77 -7.69 -8.86
CA SER A 805 -41.83 -8.70 -8.84
C SER A 805 -42.14 -9.21 -7.43
N MET A 806 -41.11 -9.36 -6.58
CA MET A 806 -41.29 -9.73 -5.17
C MET A 806 -41.98 -8.60 -4.38
N ASP A 807 -41.68 -7.35 -4.68
CA ASP A 807 -42.35 -6.19 -4.09
C ASP A 807 -43.83 -6.16 -4.46
N GLU A 808 -44.18 -6.38 -5.74
CA GLU A 808 -45.58 -6.53 -6.19
C GLU A 808 -46.31 -7.63 -5.42
N VAL A 809 -45.71 -8.82 -5.30
CA VAL A 809 -46.31 -9.93 -4.52
C VAL A 809 -46.42 -9.57 -3.04
N THR A 810 -45.46 -8.83 -2.49
CA THR A 810 -45.49 -8.38 -1.08
C THR A 810 -46.61 -7.38 -0.83
N GLN A 811 -46.81 -6.42 -1.73
CA GLN A 811 -47.94 -5.49 -1.69
C GLN A 811 -49.28 -6.23 -1.87
N GLN A 812 -49.34 -7.20 -2.78
CA GLN A 812 -50.53 -8.03 -2.97
C GLN A 812 -50.84 -8.87 -1.72
N ASN A 813 -49.81 -9.40 -1.05
CA ASN A 813 -49.97 -10.09 0.23
C ASN A 813 -50.49 -9.16 1.31
N ALA A 814 -50.00 -7.91 1.39
CA ALA A 814 -50.51 -6.92 2.33
C ALA A 814 -52.01 -6.63 2.09
N ALA A 815 -52.41 -6.46 0.82
CA ALA A 815 -53.81 -6.28 0.47
C ALA A 815 -54.68 -7.52 0.79
N LEU A 816 -54.16 -8.72 0.55
CA LEU A 816 -54.85 -9.98 0.89
C LEU A 816 -54.99 -10.15 2.39
N VAL A 817 -53.97 -9.77 3.17
CA VAL A 817 -54.01 -9.78 4.63
C VAL A 817 -55.08 -8.82 5.15
N GLU A 818 -55.16 -7.61 4.61
CA GLU A 818 -56.19 -6.63 4.98
C GLU A 818 -57.59 -7.11 4.63
N GLN A 819 -57.78 -7.69 3.44
CA GLN A 819 -59.05 -8.31 3.03
C GLN A 819 -59.44 -9.48 3.93
N ALA A 820 -58.49 -10.35 4.26
CA ALA A 820 -58.74 -11.51 5.11
C ALA A 820 -59.01 -11.09 6.56
N ALA A 821 -58.36 -10.02 7.05
CA ALA A 821 -58.64 -9.44 8.37
C ALA A 821 -60.05 -8.86 8.43
N ALA A 822 -60.46 -8.09 7.43
CA ALA A 822 -61.83 -7.57 7.31
C ALA A 822 -62.88 -8.69 7.21
N ALA A 823 -62.58 -9.76 6.46
CA ALA A 823 -63.46 -10.92 6.38
C ALA A 823 -63.58 -11.65 7.72
N ALA A 824 -62.47 -11.82 8.45
CA ALA A 824 -62.47 -12.42 9.78
C ALA A 824 -63.24 -11.56 10.79
N GLU A 825 -63.07 -10.24 10.76
CA GLU A 825 -63.81 -9.30 11.61
C GLU A 825 -65.31 -9.32 11.31
N SER A 826 -65.70 -9.37 10.02
CA SER A 826 -67.10 -9.54 9.63
C SER A 826 -67.69 -10.89 10.09
N LEU A 827 -66.89 -11.97 10.09
CA LEU A 827 -67.32 -13.26 10.62
C LEU A 827 -67.50 -13.21 12.15
N VAL A 828 -66.63 -12.50 12.88
CA VAL A 828 -66.78 -12.24 14.33
C VAL A 828 -68.05 -11.42 14.59
N GLU A 829 -68.30 -10.38 13.81
CA GLU A 829 -69.49 -9.55 13.92
C GLU A 829 -70.77 -10.34 13.62
N GLN A 830 -70.78 -11.15 12.56
CA GLN A 830 -71.93 -12.02 12.25
C GLN A 830 -72.14 -13.08 13.31
N ALA A 831 -71.07 -13.71 13.83
CA ALA A 831 -71.18 -14.70 14.90
C ALA A 831 -71.69 -14.06 16.20
N THR A 832 -71.24 -12.85 16.53
CA THR A 832 -71.69 -12.08 17.69
C THR A 832 -73.14 -11.64 17.53
N SER A 833 -73.53 -11.12 16.36
CA SER A 833 -74.92 -10.75 16.06
C SER A 833 -75.88 -11.94 16.13
N LEU A 834 -75.43 -13.10 15.64
CA LEU A 834 -76.18 -14.34 15.69
C LEU A 834 -76.32 -14.83 17.14
N MET A 835 -75.25 -14.72 17.94
CA MET A 835 -75.25 -14.97 19.39
C MET A 835 -76.16 -14.00 20.15
N ASP A 836 -76.14 -12.71 19.84
CA ASP A 836 -76.99 -11.69 20.47
C ASP A 836 -78.47 -11.92 20.16
N THR A 837 -78.78 -12.27 18.91
CA THR A 837 -80.14 -12.63 18.48
C THR A 837 -80.67 -13.83 19.25
N VAL A 838 -79.83 -14.84 19.53
CA VAL A 838 -80.22 -15.99 20.34
C VAL A 838 -80.14 -15.75 21.85
N ASN A 839 -79.33 -14.80 22.32
CA ASN A 839 -79.15 -14.48 23.75
C ASN A 839 -80.35 -13.72 24.34
N VAL A 840 -81.22 -13.13 23.53
CA VAL A 840 -82.51 -12.58 24.00
C VAL A 840 -83.39 -13.70 24.57
N PHE A 841 -83.21 -14.94 24.09
CA PHE A 841 -83.91 -16.10 24.62
C PHE A 841 -83.28 -16.58 25.93
N LYS A 842 -84.06 -16.55 27.01
CA LYS A 842 -83.66 -17.10 28.31
C LYS A 842 -83.81 -18.61 28.27
N LEU A 843 -82.69 -19.31 28.33
CA LEU A 843 -82.61 -20.76 28.34
C LEU A 843 -82.25 -21.23 29.76
N ASN A 844 -82.87 -22.30 30.24
CA ASN A 844 -82.49 -22.88 31.53
C ASN A 844 -81.10 -23.49 31.39
N GLY A 845 -80.12 -22.88 32.07
CA GLY A 845 -78.73 -23.31 32.07
C GLY A 845 -78.56 -24.74 32.58
N HIS A 846 -78.66 -25.71 31.69
CA HIS A 846 -78.31 -27.11 31.94
C HIS A 846 -77.01 -27.40 31.22
N SER A 847 -75.93 -27.34 32.01
CA SER A 847 -74.60 -27.80 31.66
C SER A 847 -74.62 -29.30 31.31
N ASN A 848 -74.42 -29.57 30.02
CA ASN A 848 -74.32 -30.89 29.43
C ASN A 848 -73.02 -31.57 29.88
N LYS A 849 -73.12 -32.71 30.58
CA LYS A 849 -72.12 -33.78 30.54
C LYS A 849 -72.74 -35.01 29.89
N ARG A 850 -72.49 -35.21 28.59
CA ARG A 850 -72.54 -36.53 27.94
C ARG A 850 -71.14 -36.91 27.48
N SER A 851 -70.72 -38.07 27.97
CA SER A 851 -69.46 -38.75 27.67
C SER A 851 -69.26 -38.99 26.16
N SER A 852 -68.06 -38.73 25.63
CA SER A 852 -67.59 -39.42 24.42
C SER A 852 -66.62 -40.53 24.81
N LYS A 853 -66.92 -41.70 24.26
CA LYS A 853 -66.20 -42.96 24.38
C LYS A 853 -64.77 -42.83 23.84
N THR A 854 -63.83 -43.42 24.56
CA THR A 854 -62.49 -43.74 24.08
C THR A 854 -62.57 -44.72 22.89
N THR A 855 -62.36 -44.25 21.67
CA THR A 855 -61.88 -45.07 20.55
C THR A 855 -60.37 -44.91 20.43
N ALA A 856 -59.65 -45.99 20.69
CA ALA A 856 -58.22 -46.11 20.47
C ALA A 856 -57.84 -45.92 18.99
N ARG A 857 -56.79 -45.13 18.71
CA ARG A 857 -55.86 -45.30 17.57
C ARG A 857 -54.63 -44.36 17.68
N PRO A 858 -53.57 -44.56 16.86
CA PRO A 858 -52.32 -45.20 17.24
C PRO A 858 -51.14 -44.22 17.38
N ALA A 859 -50.01 -44.72 17.90
CA ALA A 859 -48.73 -44.03 17.97
C ALA A 859 -48.30 -43.46 16.61
N LEU A 860 -48.03 -42.16 16.57
CA LEU A 860 -47.40 -41.49 15.42
C LEU A 860 -45.91 -41.84 15.38
N VAL A 861 -45.59 -42.75 14.46
CA VAL A 861 -44.25 -42.92 13.90
C VAL A 861 -43.84 -41.60 13.23
N ARG A 862 -42.64 -41.09 13.57
CA ARG A 862 -41.95 -40.00 12.86
C ARG A 862 -41.92 -40.27 11.34
N PRO A 863 -42.33 -39.33 10.48
CA PRO A 863 -41.98 -39.40 9.07
C PRO A 863 -40.51 -38.99 8.90
N GLN A 864 -39.67 -39.93 8.49
CA GLN A 864 -38.39 -39.62 7.85
C GLN A 864 -38.68 -38.98 6.49
N LEU A 865 -38.13 -37.78 6.27
CA LEU A 865 -38.07 -37.13 4.95
C LEU A 865 -37.28 -38.01 3.98
N LYS A 866 -37.99 -38.68 3.07
CA LYS A 866 -37.44 -39.13 1.79
C LYS A 866 -37.91 -38.16 0.73
N SER A 867 -36.95 -37.49 0.12
CA SER A 867 -37.10 -36.70 -1.10
C SER A 867 -37.44 -37.61 -2.28
N ALA A 868 -38.53 -37.31 -2.98
CA ALA A 868 -38.85 -37.83 -4.32
C ALA A 868 -39.83 -36.87 -5.04
N PRO A 869 -39.84 -36.83 -6.38
CA PRO A 869 -39.83 -35.58 -7.14
C PRO A 869 -41.21 -35.08 -7.59
N VAL A 870 -41.29 -33.76 -7.80
CA VAL A 870 -42.42 -33.04 -8.39
C VAL A 870 -42.57 -33.42 -9.87
N ALA A 871 -43.77 -33.84 -10.27
CA ALA A 871 -44.14 -34.12 -11.65
C ALA A 871 -44.71 -32.87 -12.35
N LYS A 872 -44.00 -32.46 -13.42
CA LYS A 872 -44.42 -31.77 -14.67
C LYS A 872 -45.54 -30.71 -14.62
N ALA A 873 -45.12 -29.45 -14.80
CA ALA A 873 -45.83 -28.46 -15.62
C ALA A 873 -44.93 -28.03 -16.80
N ALA A 874 -45.55 -27.72 -17.94
CA ALA A 874 -44.95 -27.66 -19.27
C ALA A 874 -43.99 -26.46 -19.52
N LYS A 875 -42.98 -26.69 -20.38
CA LYS A 875 -42.02 -25.68 -20.88
C LYS A 875 -42.56 -24.95 -22.12
N PRO A 876 -42.23 -23.66 -22.31
CA PRO A 876 -41.86 -23.10 -23.61
C PRO A 876 -40.34 -23.27 -23.85
N GLN A 877 -39.97 -23.60 -25.07
CA GLN A 877 -38.59 -23.71 -25.56
C GLN A 877 -37.94 -22.33 -25.76
N ALA A 878 -36.73 -22.14 -25.23
CA ALA A 878 -35.71 -21.31 -25.84
C ALA A 878 -34.33 -21.89 -25.51
N THR A 879 -33.59 -22.24 -26.55
CA THR A 879 -32.23 -22.81 -26.54
C THR A 879 -31.19 -21.71 -26.46
N PHE A 880 -30.26 -21.78 -25.51
CA PHE A 880 -28.90 -21.27 -25.69
C PHE A 880 -27.89 -22.21 -25.02
N ALA A 881 -26.93 -22.67 -25.82
CA ALA A 881 -25.86 -23.58 -25.41
C ALA A 881 -24.66 -22.75 -24.94
N ALA A 882 -24.25 -22.94 -23.68
CA ALA A 882 -22.94 -22.51 -23.21
C ALA A 882 -22.01 -23.73 -23.21
N LYS A 883 -21.03 -23.73 -24.13
CA LYS A 883 -19.85 -24.59 -24.05
C LYS A 883 -18.91 -23.98 -23.00
N THR A 884 -18.85 -24.56 -21.81
CA THR A 884 -17.72 -24.35 -20.89
C THR A 884 -16.65 -25.38 -21.23
N GLY A 885 -15.62 -24.94 -21.95
CA GLY A 885 -14.44 -25.74 -22.21
C GLY A 885 -13.55 -25.78 -20.97
N THR A 886 -13.71 -26.82 -20.16
CA THR A 886 -12.68 -27.30 -19.23
C THR A 886 -12.45 -28.76 -19.56
N ASN A 887 -11.49 -29.02 -20.45
CA ASN A 887 -10.96 -30.37 -20.63
C ASN A 887 -9.74 -30.48 -19.74
N ASP A 888 -9.93 -31.20 -18.63
CA ASP A 888 -8.85 -31.86 -17.90
C ASP A 888 -8.29 -32.98 -18.76
N GLY A 889 -6.99 -32.93 -19.02
CA GLY A 889 -6.28 -33.97 -19.75
C GLY A 889 -4.99 -33.44 -20.34
N ASP A 890 -4.00 -33.18 -19.48
CA ASP A 890 -2.56 -33.36 -19.76
C ASP A 890 -1.75 -33.00 -18.51
N TRP A 891 -1.67 -33.95 -17.58
CA TRP A 891 -0.57 -34.05 -16.61
C TRP A 891 0.15 -35.37 -16.88
N GLU A 892 1.05 -35.37 -17.88
CA GLU A 892 2.21 -36.27 -17.90
C GLU A 892 3.43 -35.49 -18.42
N GLU A 893 4.47 -35.48 -17.58
CA GLU A 893 5.83 -34.95 -17.78
C GLU A 893 6.08 -33.43 -17.75
N PHE A 894 6.85 -33.06 -16.71
CA PHE A 894 7.66 -31.87 -16.42
C PHE A 894 7.08 -30.72 -15.58
#